data_AF-V8CCK5-F1
#
_entry.id   AF-V8CCK5-F1
#
_cell.length_a   1.000
_cell.length_b   1.000
_cell.length_c   1.000
_cell.angle_alpha   90.00
_cell.angle_beta   90.00
_cell.angle_gamma   90.00
#
_symmetry.space_group_name_H-M   'P 1'
#
loop_
_entity.id
_entity.type
_entity.pdbx_description
1 polymer ?
#
loop_
_entity_poly.entity_id
_entity_poly.type
_entity_poly.pdbx_seq_one_letter_code
_entity_poly.pdbx_strand_id
1 'polypeptide(L)'
;MIPTKTHLAFAKNALISLWFYTFFVGGGGSSVYAFDYIGRLPSSITLNGGESQTHNAVMNCSSYWECVFGDYSYSFTYSTNGDTDSTLTLNATLPPNPASQRKDKPFFIGTMTINPHSNLIMQGFESFNLGNSLTINSGSLSFKNGDFATLFNTNIRVTNGGNLSIEGKGFTNRGSMSAQNATISITASSARNYGSITNNGGDISIRNTSIYNIGQKVALAGASPSSVANITNNGGTITIGGSVYNGGQENSNIVCQVSGCGGGNITNYGGTITITGQLISEPKDGQSSSIGIYGGTLSATGGVQNKSGSTLTIGALNGVMGKIQGNVTNSGQIIIDAQGASGGTHQFITGTLKTGSNISLINGNTEFATSSLQNQNKTLTVNLDTAKIASFTSSLEPNQKSTLNALGSQIYTTNGATSPRLTQSADLLNQSAFTLLSAPFSLISILKSNLSYPISYTSHTSKIKTNSLEIGFIGGILQSSSKISGGGGGVRLGYAKDFASYFGSSSLEIEAGYIYSAIKDNATSTLLSYGSSLTSHTAGAEAIFFTPLTRDSRFGLKVGLGGFMTFIDSSREVDTTLLWGNPSLKSSLSLYQVALDSSVGYEVVRLSNFIATPYLGLHQSVNILPSFAESSEQSNTPQSTSIALKTQGYKAYHLGLIVGLEAQLRLRERAFGGERTANTAESKKGVLLGKIEYEYLAFSSQKSIDFAYPSGDFISFGTPHSHKVRGALGFQKDFTNGVTLGVEASIQSLISTQSISKTLGQSLYFYGANATVGYRF
;
A
#
# COMPACT_ATOMS: atom_id res chain seq x y z
N MET A 1 47.22 -38.81 -3.22
CA MET A 1 45.88 -39.36 -2.97
C MET A 1 44.86 -38.25 -3.19
N ILE A 2 43.94 -38.50 -4.10
CA ILE A 2 43.00 -37.55 -4.69
C ILE A 2 41.78 -37.44 -3.76
N PRO A 3 41.34 -36.24 -3.34
CA PRO A 3 40.13 -36.08 -2.54
C PRO A 3 38.89 -35.96 -3.45
N THR A 4 37.91 -36.83 -3.21
CA THR A 4 36.60 -36.89 -3.87
C THR A 4 35.69 -35.75 -3.43
N LYS A 5 35.13 -35.05 -4.42
CA LYS A 5 34.09 -34.01 -4.30
C LYS A 5 32.71 -34.64 -4.20
N THR A 6 31.90 -34.16 -3.26
CA THR A 6 30.44 -34.30 -3.29
C THR A 6 29.80 -32.95 -2.94
N HIS A 7 28.90 -32.54 -3.82
CA HIS A 7 27.87 -31.48 -3.67
C HIS A 7 28.31 -30.01 -3.74
N LEU A 8 28.54 -29.52 -4.96
CA LEU A 8 28.14 -28.16 -5.37
C LEU A 8 28.00 -28.10 -6.90
N ALA A 9 26.77 -28.13 -7.41
CA ALA A 9 26.39 -27.56 -8.71
C ALA A 9 24.90 -27.83 -8.94
N PHE A 10 24.08 -26.78 -9.02
CA PHE A 10 23.06 -26.68 -10.07
C PHE A 10 22.58 -25.22 -10.17
N ALA A 11 23.32 -24.43 -10.95
CA ALA A 11 22.81 -23.23 -11.58
C ALA A 11 23.51 -23.05 -12.93
N LYS A 12 22.68 -22.91 -13.98
CA LYS A 12 22.95 -22.33 -15.31
C LYS A 12 23.73 -23.17 -16.33
N ASN A 13 22.97 -23.86 -17.19
CA ASN A 13 22.75 -23.51 -18.62
C ASN A 13 22.66 -24.76 -19.49
N ALA A 14 21.50 -24.98 -20.13
CA ALA A 14 21.42 -25.65 -21.43
C ALA A 14 20.09 -25.28 -22.12
N LEU A 15 20.14 -24.24 -22.92
CA LEU A 15 19.27 -24.01 -24.07
C LEU A 15 20.00 -24.62 -25.28
N ILE A 16 19.24 -25.18 -26.23
CA ILE A 16 19.66 -25.68 -27.56
C ILE A 16 20.10 -27.15 -27.61
N SER A 17 19.14 -28.02 -27.96
CA SER A 17 19.30 -28.90 -29.13
C SER A 17 17.93 -29.09 -29.79
N LEU A 18 17.79 -28.47 -30.96
CA LEU A 18 16.70 -28.67 -31.91
C LEU A 18 17.04 -29.91 -32.77
N TRP A 19 16.04 -30.77 -32.97
CA TRP A 19 15.74 -31.55 -34.17
C TRP A 19 16.59 -32.80 -34.44
N PHE A 20 15.91 -33.93 -34.67
CA PHE A 20 15.83 -34.57 -36.00
C PHE A 20 14.67 -35.61 -35.99
N TYR A 21 13.70 -35.39 -36.89
CA TYR A 21 12.78 -36.34 -37.55
C TYR A 21 11.65 -36.97 -36.70
N THR A 22 10.39 -36.51 -36.75
CA THR A 22 9.42 -36.53 -37.88
C THR A 22 9.43 -37.84 -38.68
N PHE A 23 8.55 -38.77 -38.32
CA PHE A 23 7.74 -39.59 -39.24
C PHE A 23 6.68 -40.37 -38.45
N PHE A 24 5.47 -39.84 -38.36
CA PHE A 24 4.20 -40.56 -38.47
C PHE A 24 3.10 -39.50 -38.56
N VAL A 25 2.94 -38.93 -39.76
CA VAL A 25 1.67 -38.33 -40.17
C VAL A 25 0.82 -39.46 -40.71
N GLY A 26 -0.38 -39.60 -40.19
CA GLY A 26 -1.48 -40.24 -40.92
C GLY A 26 -2.37 -41.12 -40.06
N GLY A 27 -3.50 -40.55 -39.63
CA GLY A 27 -4.72 -41.33 -39.49
C GLY A 27 -5.51 -41.11 -38.21
N GLY A 28 -6.66 -40.45 -38.33
CA GLY A 28 -7.72 -40.40 -37.32
C GLY A 28 -7.60 -39.16 -36.44
N GLY A 29 -8.27 -38.04 -36.74
CA GLY A 29 -9.73 -38.04 -36.80
C GLY A 29 -10.30 -38.38 -35.42
N SER A 30 -9.97 -37.61 -34.38
CA SER A 30 -10.85 -37.47 -33.22
C SER A 30 -11.68 -36.22 -33.46
N SER A 31 -12.76 -36.46 -34.21
CA SER A 31 -14.03 -35.75 -34.09
C SER A 31 -14.17 -34.95 -32.80
N VAL A 32 -14.37 -33.65 -32.99
CA VAL A 32 -15.45 -32.84 -32.41
C VAL A 32 -16.44 -33.71 -31.61
N TYR A 33 -16.13 -34.01 -30.36
CA TYR A 33 -17.17 -34.37 -29.41
C TYR A 33 -17.63 -33.04 -28.81
N ALA A 34 -18.79 -32.58 -29.26
CA ALA A 34 -19.56 -31.64 -28.48
C ALA A 34 -19.82 -32.34 -27.14
N PHE A 35 -19.20 -31.84 -26.06
CA PHE A 35 -19.57 -32.30 -24.73
C PHE A 35 -20.94 -31.71 -24.41
N ASP A 36 -21.89 -32.58 -24.10
CA ASP A 36 -23.20 -32.20 -23.64
C ASP A 36 -23.18 -32.19 -22.11
N TYR A 37 -23.26 -31.00 -21.52
CA TYR A 37 -23.45 -30.85 -20.08
C TYR A 37 -24.94 -30.83 -19.79
N ILE A 38 -25.40 -31.71 -18.91
CA ILE A 38 -26.82 -31.80 -18.54
C ILE A 38 -27.03 -31.11 -17.20
N GLY A 39 -27.88 -30.09 -17.19
CA GLY A 39 -28.35 -29.39 -16.00
C GLY A 39 -27.32 -28.50 -15.30
N ARG A 40 -26.01 -28.68 -15.48
CA ARG A 40 -24.94 -27.81 -14.93
C ARG A 40 -23.59 -28.05 -15.59
N LEU A 41 -22.67 -27.09 -15.48
CA LEU A 41 -21.26 -27.23 -15.87
C LEU A 41 -20.45 -28.01 -14.81
N PRO A 42 -19.30 -28.60 -15.17
CA PRO A 42 -18.29 -29.07 -14.21
C PRO A 42 -17.57 -27.89 -13.58
N SER A 43 -17.11 -27.98 -12.33
CA SER A 43 -16.51 -26.84 -11.57
C SER A 43 -15.41 -26.07 -12.31
N SER A 44 -14.72 -26.71 -13.25
CA SER A 44 -13.79 -26.03 -14.15
C SER A 44 -13.70 -26.69 -15.53
N ILE A 45 -13.35 -25.88 -16.54
CA ILE A 45 -12.91 -26.33 -17.87
C ILE A 45 -11.58 -25.63 -18.17
N THR A 46 -10.61 -26.36 -18.72
CA THR A 46 -9.34 -25.82 -19.19
C THR A 46 -9.09 -26.28 -20.62
N LEU A 47 -8.83 -25.35 -21.53
CA LEU A 47 -8.43 -25.62 -22.93
C LEU A 47 -6.96 -25.24 -23.12
N ASN A 48 -6.30 -25.78 -24.16
CA ASN A 48 -4.96 -25.28 -24.53
C ASN A 48 -5.07 -23.99 -25.35
N GLY A 49 -4.03 -23.16 -25.29
CA GLY A 49 -3.97 -21.93 -26.07
C GLY A 49 -4.12 -22.19 -27.57
N GLY A 50 -4.94 -21.37 -28.23
CA GLY A 50 -5.33 -21.53 -29.63
C GLY A 50 -6.48 -22.52 -29.88
N GLU A 51 -6.92 -23.28 -28.88
CA GLU A 51 -8.06 -24.19 -29.02
C GLU A 51 -9.39 -23.43 -29.04
N SER A 52 -10.32 -23.88 -29.89
CA SER A 52 -11.70 -23.42 -29.92
C SER A 52 -12.63 -24.62 -29.83
N GLN A 53 -13.45 -24.70 -28.79
CA GLN A 53 -14.41 -25.78 -28.59
C GLN A 53 -15.85 -25.24 -28.46
N THR A 54 -16.81 -26.06 -28.90
CA THR A 54 -18.24 -25.78 -28.76
C THR A 54 -18.91 -26.94 -28.04
N HIS A 55 -19.55 -26.65 -26.91
CA HIS A 55 -20.24 -27.62 -26.05
C HIS A 55 -21.72 -27.25 -25.97
N ASN A 56 -22.58 -28.24 -25.73
CA ASN A 56 -23.99 -27.97 -25.47
C ASN A 56 -24.26 -27.96 -23.97
N ALA A 57 -25.07 -27.00 -23.54
CA ALA A 57 -25.64 -26.90 -22.20
C ALA A 57 -27.11 -27.32 -22.28
N VAL A 58 -27.37 -28.58 -21.99
CA VAL A 58 -28.71 -29.19 -22.04
C VAL A 58 -29.46 -28.85 -20.74
N MET A 59 -30.58 -28.14 -20.85
CA MET A 59 -31.41 -27.77 -19.70
C MET A 59 -31.89 -29.00 -18.92
N ASN A 60 -32.02 -28.87 -17.60
CA ASN A 60 -32.77 -29.81 -16.79
C ASN A 60 -34.25 -29.40 -16.77
N CYS A 61 -35.10 -30.20 -17.41
CA CYS A 61 -36.55 -29.99 -17.50
C CYS A 61 -37.35 -31.05 -16.72
N SER A 62 -36.81 -31.55 -15.60
CA SER A 62 -37.50 -32.54 -14.75
C SER A 62 -38.62 -31.92 -13.90
N SER A 63 -38.56 -30.61 -13.64
CA SER A 63 -39.66 -29.87 -13.02
C SER A 63 -40.83 -29.73 -13.99
N TYR A 64 -42.04 -29.93 -13.49
CA TYR A 64 -43.26 -29.70 -14.28
C TYR A 64 -43.38 -28.25 -14.75
N TRP A 65 -42.79 -27.30 -14.02
CA TRP A 65 -43.05 -25.88 -14.23
C TRP A 65 -42.03 -25.21 -15.15
N GLU A 66 -40.74 -25.51 -15.03
CA GLU A 66 -39.68 -24.78 -15.73
C GLU A 66 -38.44 -25.65 -16.01
N CYS A 67 -37.76 -25.33 -17.10
CA CYS A 67 -36.43 -25.82 -17.44
C CYS A 67 -35.36 -24.90 -16.83
N VAL A 68 -34.29 -25.46 -16.29
CA VAL A 68 -33.18 -24.67 -15.72
C VAL A 68 -31.81 -25.26 -16.06
N PHE A 69 -30.79 -24.41 -16.15
CA PHE A 69 -29.40 -24.83 -16.22
C PHE A 69 -28.58 -24.16 -15.12
N GLY A 70 -28.07 -24.94 -14.19
CA GLY A 70 -27.32 -24.51 -13.02
C GLY A 70 -28.20 -24.07 -11.84
N ASP A 71 -27.55 -23.54 -10.81
CA ASP A 71 -28.17 -22.99 -9.61
C ASP A 71 -27.23 -21.92 -8.99
N TYR A 72 -27.72 -21.15 -8.02
CA TYR A 72 -26.95 -20.08 -7.36
C TYR A 72 -25.90 -20.57 -6.35
N SER A 73 -25.84 -21.86 -6.04
CA SER A 73 -24.87 -22.44 -5.09
C SER A 73 -23.56 -22.87 -5.76
N TYR A 74 -23.59 -23.06 -7.08
CA TYR A 74 -22.49 -23.64 -7.83
C TYR A 74 -21.51 -22.58 -8.40
N SER A 75 -20.23 -22.99 -8.56
CA SER A 75 -19.14 -22.15 -9.06
C SER A 75 -18.44 -22.77 -10.27
N PHE A 76 -18.14 -21.95 -11.28
CA PHE A 76 -17.46 -22.35 -12.52
C PHE A 76 -16.19 -21.54 -12.77
N THR A 77 -15.12 -22.20 -13.22
CA THR A 77 -13.89 -21.54 -13.68
C THR A 77 -13.51 -21.98 -15.08
N TYR A 78 -13.29 -21.03 -16.00
CA TYR A 78 -12.73 -21.30 -17.31
C TYR A 78 -11.30 -20.78 -17.41
N SER A 79 -10.39 -21.65 -17.85
CA SER A 79 -8.95 -21.36 -17.97
C SER A 79 -8.36 -21.78 -19.32
N THR A 80 -7.22 -21.19 -19.64
CA THR A 80 -6.41 -21.53 -20.82
C THR A 80 -5.02 -21.94 -20.37
N ASN A 81 -4.49 -23.02 -20.94
CA ASN A 81 -3.12 -23.45 -20.76
C ASN A 81 -2.25 -22.90 -21.90
N GLY A 82 -1.39 -21.93 -21.58
CA GLY A 82 -0.51 -21.23 -22.52
C GLY A 82 -0.84 -19.75 -22.70
N ASP A 83 0.01 -19.04 -23.44
CA ASP A 83 -0.04 -17.56 -23.59
C ASP A 83 -0.86 -17.09 -24.81
N THR A 84 -1.59 -18.01 -25.45
CA THR A 84 -2.48 -17.71 -26.59
C THR A 84 -3.91 -17.97 -26.21
N ASP A 85 -4.83 -17.19 -26.76
CA ASP A 85 -6.24 -17.26 -26.37
C ASP A 85 -6.89 -18.60 -26.75
N SER A 86 -7.72 -19.14 -25.87
CA SER A 86 -8.64 -20.24 -26.18
C SER A 86 -10.09 -19.76 -26.15
N THR A 87 -10.98 -20.45 -26.87
CA THR A 87 -12.40 -20.10 -26.94
C THR A 87 -13.29 -21.29 -26.59
N LEU A 88 -14.21 -21.08 -25.65
CA LEU A 88 -15.27 -22.03 -25.31
C LEU A 88 -16.62 -21.42 -25.67
N THR A 89 -17.38 -22.09 -26.53
CA THR A 89 -18.76 -21.71 -26.86
C THR A 89 -19.75 -22.67 -26.19
N LEU A 90 -20.67 -22.14 -25.39
CA LEU A 90 -21.76 -22.88 -24.75
C LEU A 90 -23.09 -22.60 -25.47
N ASN A 91 -23.68 -23.65 -26.03
CA ASN A 91 -24.97 -23.59 -26.73
C ASN A 91 -26.09 -24.12 -25.85
N ALA A 92 -27.09 -23.29 -25.55
CA ALA A 92 -28.24 -23.74 -24.77
C ALA A 92 -29.19 -24.64 -25.58
N THR A 93 -29.43 -25.86 -25.11
CA THR A 93 -30.29 -26.84 -25.77
C THR A 93 -31.34 -27.39 -24.79
N LEU A 94 -32.51 -27.77 -25.31
CA LEU A 94 -33.52 -28.48 -24.52
C LEU A 94 -33.24 -29.99 -24.60
N PRO A 95 -33.57 -30.76 -23.56
CA PRO A 95 -33.51 -32.21 -23.63
C PRO A 95 -34.56 -32.75 -24.62
N PRO A 96 -34.36 -33.95 -25.20
CA PRO A 96 -35.39 -34.62 -25.98
C PRO A 96 -36.65 -34.84 -25.12
N ASN A 97 -37.80 -34.37 -25.58
CA ASN A 97 -39.10 -34.43 -24.86
C ASN A 97 -39.09 -33.73 -23.48
N PRO A 98 -38.97 -32.39 -23.42
CA PRO A 98 -38.99 -31.66 -22.15
C PRO A 98 -40.35 -31.81 -21.45
N ALA A 99 -40.33 -32.27 -20.19
CA ALA A 99 -41.54 -32.49 -19.38
C ALA A 99 -42.13 -31.19 -18.81
N SER A 100 -41.35 -30.12 -18.79
CA SER A 100 -41.76 -28.81 -18.28
C SER A 100 -42.76 -28.10 -19.19
N GLN A 101 -43.73 -27.40 -18.59
CA GLN A 101 -44.64 -26.51 -19.31
C GLN A 101 -43.90 -25.32 -19.93
N ARG A 102 -42.98 -24.69 -19.18
CA ARG A 102 -42.13 -23.63 -19.69
C ARG A 102 -40.84 -24.22 -20.24
N LYS A 103 -40.54 -23.88 -21.49
CA LYS A 103 -39.37 -24.36 -22.24
C LYS A 103 -38.28 -23.29 -22.35
N ASP A 104 -38.33 -22.32 -21.43
CA ASP A 104 -37.36 -21.24 -21.33
C ASP A 104 -35.97 -21.82 -21.06
N LYS A 105 -34.92 -21.09 -21.44
CA LYS A 105 -33.52 -21.54 -21.26
C LYS A 105 -32.71 -20.64 -20.33
N PRO A 106 -33.05 -20.57 -19.03
CA PRO A 106 -32.31 -19.75 -18.08
C PRO A 106 -31.00 -20.42 -17.64
N PHE A 107 -29.93 -19.63 -17.58
CA PHE A 107 -28.67 -20.01 -16.98
C PHE A 107 -28.55 -19.38 -15.58
N PHE A 108 -28.39 -20.21 -14.56
CA PHE A 108 -28.16 -19.81 -13.17
C PHE A 108 -26.76 -20.21 -12.73
N ILE A 109 -26.06 -19.28 -12.07
CA ILE A 109 -24.78 -19.59 -11.46
C ILE A 109 -24.50 -18.75 -10.23
N GLY A 110 -23.86 -19.34 -9.22
CA GLY A 110 -23.36 -18.62 -8.07
C GLY A 110 -22.15 -17.76 -8.42
N THR A 111 -21.01 -18.41 -8.69
CA THR A 111 -19.74 -17.73 -8.99
C THR A 111 -19.18 -18.18 -10.34
N MET A 112 -18.65 -17.24 -11.11
CA MET A 112 -17.96 -17.51 -12.37
C MET A 112 -16.61 -16.80 -12.42
N THR A 113 -15.56 -17.52 -12.79
CA THR A 113 -14.21 -16.97 -12.98
C THR A 113 -13.72 -17.28 -14.38
N ILE A 114 -13.31 -16.24 -15.12
CA ILE A 114 -12.67 -16.35 -16.43
C ILE A 114 -11.23 -15.87 -16.29
N ASN A 115 -10.30 -16.83 -16.40
CA ASN A 115 -8.87 -16.58 -16.26
C ASN A 115 -8.27 -15.96 -17.53
N PRO A 116 -7.00 -15.49 -17.47
CA PRO A 116 -6.31 -14.93 -18.63
C PRO A 116 -6.41 -15.81 -19.87
N HIS A 117 -6.45 -15.17 -21.04
CA HIS A 117 -6.48 -15.83 -22.35
C HIS A 117 -7.72 -16.70 -22.61
N SER A 118 -8.74 -16.65 -21.75
CA SER A 118 -9.91 -17.54 -21.83
C SER A 118 -11.13 -16.76 -22.34
N ASN A 119 -11.67 -17.14 -23.49
CA ASN A 119 -12.81 -16.49 -24.14
C ASN A 119 -14.08 -17.36 -24.08
N LEU A 120 -15.02 -17.02 -23.19
CA LEU A 120 -16.29 -17.74 -23.04
C LEU A 120 -17.39 -17.06 -23.85
N ILE A 121 -18.03 -17.79 -24.76
CA ILE A 121 -19.20 -17.34 -25.52
C ILE A 121 -20.40 -18.18 -25.08
N MET A 122 -21.45 -17.52 -24.58
CA MET A 122 -22.71 -18.14 -24.21
C MET A 122 -23.78 -17.71 -25.19
N GLN A 123 -24.42 -18.67 -25.86
CA GLN A 123 -25.43 -18.38 -26.88
C GLN A 123 -26.66 -19.29 -26.80
N GLY A 124 -27.81 -18.72 -27.14
CA GLY A 124 -29.10 -19.41 -27.16
C GLY A 124 -29.78 -19.56 -25.79
N PHE A 125 -29.16 -19.07 -24.72
CA PHE A 125 -29.79 -18.92 -23.41
C PHE A 125 -30.71 -17.70 -23.42
N GLU A 126 -31.89 -17.82 -22.82
CA GLU A 126 -32.85 -16.72 -22.74
C GLU A 126 -32.58 -15.81 -21.56
N SER A 127 -31.94 -16.31 -20.50
CA SER A 127 -31.45 -15.45 -19.43
C SER A 127 -30.13 -15.91 -18.82
N PHE A 128 -29.39 -14.92 -18.32
CA PHE A 128 -28.18 -15.13 -17.53
C PHE A 128 -28.39 -14.52 -16.14
N ASN A 129 -28.39 -15.38 -15.13
CA ASN A 129 -28.67 -15.05 -13.75
C ASN A 129 -27.47 -15.42 -12.88
N LEU A 130 -26.75 -14.41 -12.42
CA LEU A 130 -25.61 -14.54 -11.53
C LEU A 130 -26.05 -14.23 -10.10
N GLY A 131 -25.66 -15.07 -9.13
CA GLY A 131 -26.06 -14.97 -7.73
C GLY A 131 -25.01 -14.35 -6.80
N ASN A 132 -23.71 -14.63 -7.01
CA ASN A 132 -22.64 -14.20 -6.11
C ASN A 132 -21.60 -13.31 -6.81
N SER A 133 -20.78 -13.84 -7.73
CA SER A 133 -19.69 -13.05 -8.31
C SER A 133 -19.23 -13.50 -9.68
N LEU A 134 -18.79 -12.54 -10.52
CA LEU A 134 -18.15 -12.79 -11.81
C LEU A 134 -16.81 -12.08 -11.82
N THR A 135 -15.73 -12.83 -11.97
CA THR A 135 -14.38 -12.28 -12.13
C THR A 135 -13.86 -12.59 -13.52
N ILE A 136 -13.43 -11.57 -14.24
CA ILE A 136 -12.76 -11.69 -15.55
C ILE A 136 -11.43 -10.95 -15.45
N ASN A 137 -10.34 -11.66 -15.68
CA ASN A 137 -8.99 -11.09 -15.67
C ASN A 137 -8.28 -11.43 -16.97
N SER A 138 -8.02 -10.43 -17.82
CA SER A 138 -7.36 -10.62 -19.12
C SER A 138 -7.99 -11.71 -20.01
N GLY A 139 -9.30 -11.94 -19.87
CA GLY A 139 -10.10 -12.89 -20.65
C GLY A 139 -11.42 -12.27 -21.08
N SER A 140 -12.34 -13.04 -21.65
CA SER A 140 -13.64 -12.50 -22.08
C SER A 140 -14.85 -13.39 -21.78
N LEU A 141 -16.00 -12.75 -21.55
CA LEU A 141 -17.31 -13.38 -21.51
C LEU A 141 -18.26 -12.62 -22.45
N SER A 142 -18.83 -13.33 -23.41
CA SER A 142 -19.87 -12.81 -24.30
C SER A 142 -21.16 -13.60 -24.14
N PHE A 143 -22.22 -12.95 -23.67
CA PHE A 143 -23.58 -13.49 -23.63
C PHE A 143 -24.40 -12.91 -24.79
N LYS A 144 -24.88 -13.77 -25.69
CA LYS A 144 -25.61 -13.40 -26.93
C LYS A 144 -26.99 -14.04 -26.99
N ASN A 145 -27.99 -13.30 -27.49
CA ASN A 145 -29.38 -13.74 -27.72
C ASN A 145 -30.23 -14.05 -26.47
N GLY A 146 -30.10 -13.25 -25.40
CA GLY A 146 -31.01 -13.37 -24.25
C GLY A 146 -32.27 -12.53 -24.36
N ASP A 147 -33.39 -13.05 -23.84
CA ASP A 147 -34.57 -12.23 -23.56
C ASP A 147 -34.32 -11.30 -22.36
N PHE A 148 -33.55 -11.72 -21.35
CA PHE A 148 -33.25 -10.87 -20.19
C PHE A 148 -31.95 -11.27 -19.48
N ALA A 149 -31.07 -10.32 -19.17
CA ALA A 149 -29.91 -10.54 -18.29
C ALA A 149 -30.19 -9.92 -16.91
N THR A 150 -30.31 -10.74 -15.86
CA THR A 150 -30.51 -10.26 -14.49
C THR A 150 -29.31 -10.57 -13.62
N LEU A 151 -28.78 -9.57 -12.93
CA LEU A 151 -27.69 -9.72 -11.98
C LEU A 151 -28.22 -9.44 -10.58
N PHE A 152 -28.34 -10.47 -9.75
CA PHE A 152 -28.92 -10.37 -8.41
C PHE A 152 -27.83 -10.35 -7.34
N ASN A 153 -27.71 -9.26 -6.56
CA ASN A 153 -26.78 -9.18 -5.41
C ASN A 153 -25.32 -9.56 -5.74
N THR A 154 -24.86 -9.29 -6.96
CA THR A 154 -23.57 -9.81 -7.47
C THR A 154 -22.42 -8.83 -7.34
N ASN A 155 -21.19 -9.35 -7.26
CA ASN A 155 -19.97 -8.56 -7.47
C ASN A 155 -19.34 -8.95 -8.81
N ILE A 156 -19.41 -8.05 -9.79
CA ILE A 156 -18.78 -8.21 -11.10
C ILE A 156 -17.49 -7.40 -11.11
N ARG A 157 -16.38 -8.05 -11.43
CA ARG A 157 -15.07 -7.44 -11.55
C ARG A 157 -14.41 -7.87 -12.86
N VAL A 158 -14.23 -6.90 -13.76
CA VAL A 158 -13.49 -7.08 -15.02
C VAL A 158 -12.19 -6.29 -14.93
N THR A 159 -11.05 -6.94 -15.15
CA THR A 159 -9.71 -6.39 -14.87
C THR A 159 -8.73 -6.66 -16.01
N ASN A 160 -7.71 -5.81 -16.11
CA ASN A 160 -6.51 -6.02 -16.92
C ASN A 160 -6.81 -6.34 -18.39
N GLY A 161 -7.55 -5.47 -19.08
CA GLY A 161 -7.92 -5.68 -20.48
C GLY A 161 -9.01 -6.74 -20.71
N GLY A 162 -9.60 -7.29 -19.64
CA GLY A 162 -10.72 -8.23 -19.77
C GLY A 162 -11.97 -7.60 -20.40
N ASN A 163 -12.87 -8.43 -20.92
CA ASN A 163 -14.07 -7.99 -21.63
C ASN A 163 -15.33 -8.72 -21.17
N LEU A 164 -16.37 -7.98 -20.80
CA LEU A 164 -17.73 -8.49 -20.59
C LEU A 164 -18.67 -7.89 -21.64
N SER A 165 -19.27 -8.73 -22.47
CA SER A 165 -20.30 -8.34 -23.43
C SER A 165 -21.62 -9.04 -23.11
N ILE A 166 -22.68 -8.26 -22.91
CA ILE A 166 -24.04 -8.74 -22.63
C ILE A 166 -24.98 -8.18 -23.70
N GLU A 167 -25.70 -9.05 -24.39
CA GLU A 167 -26.72 -8.70 -25.37
C GLU A 167 -28.05 -9.39 -25.04
N GLY A 168 -29.10 -8.59 -24.76
CA GLY A 168 -30.44 -9.11 -24.55
C GLY A 168 -31.52 -8.02 -24.38
N LYS A 169 -32.81 -8.35 -24.26
CA LYS A 169 -33.87 -7.30 -24.23
C LYS A 169 -33.85 -6.44 -22.96
N GLY A 170 -33.36 -6.97 -21.84
CA GLY A 170 -33.27 -6.25 -20.57
C GLY A 170 -31.97 -6.51 -19.82
N PHE A 171 -31.51 -5.51 -19.08
CA PHE A 171 -30.38 -5.59 -18.16
C PHE A 171 -30.78 -5.05 -16.78
N THR A 172 -30.44 -5.77 -15.71
CA THR A 172 -30.65 -5.30 -14.34
C THR A 172 -29.46 -5.61 -13.45
N ASN A 173 -28.87 -4.56 -12.86
CA ASN A 173 -27.85 -4.67 -11.83
C ASN A 173 -28.43 -4.39 -10.44
N ARG A 174 -28.28 -5.32 -9.50
CA ARG A 174 -28.65 -5.14 -8.08
C ARG A 174 -27.45 -5.15 -7.13
N GLY A 175 -26.25 -5.44 -7.64
CA GLY A 175 -25.03 -5.54 -6.85
C GLY A 175 -23.98 -4.50 -7.25
N SER A 176 -22.70 -4.87 -7.22
CA SER A 176 -21.60 -4.04 -7.70
C SER A 176 -21.06 -4.54 -9.04
N MET A 177 -20.80 -3.61 -9.94
CA MET A 177 -20.13 -3.87 -11.21
C MET A 177 -18.93 -2.94 -11.34
N SER A 178 -17.75 -3.50 -11.62
CA SER A 178 -16.50 -2.76 -11.72
C SER A 178 -15.71 -3.14 -12.97
N ALA A 179 -15.33 -2.14 -13.77
CA ALA A 179 -14.33 -2.27 -14.82
C ALA A 179 -13.02 -1.60 -14.35
N GLN A 180 -11.90 -2.32 -14.38
CA GLN A 180 -10.58 -1.80 -14.01
C GLN A 180 -9.62 -1.97 -15.20
N ASN A 181 -9.39 -0.87 -15.92
CA ASN A 181 -8.67 -0.86 -17.20
C ASN A 181 -9.18 -1.97 -18.15
N ALA A 182 -10.51 -2.08 -18.27
CA ALA A 182 -11.22 -3.20 -18.90
C ALA A 182 -12.49 -2.72 -19.61
N THR A 183 -13.14 -3.59 -20.38
CA THR A 183 -14.34 -3.25 -21.15
C THR A 183 -15.58 -3.97 -20.64
N ILE A 184 -16.67 -3.23 -20.43
CA ILE A 184 -18.02 -3.77 -20.20
C ILE A 184 -18.97 -3.18 -21.24
N SER A 185 -19.60 -4.03 -22.05
CA SER A 185 -20.54 -3.65 -23.09
C SER A 185 -21.89 -4.32 -22.87
N ILE A 186 -22.92 -3.52 -22.65
CA ILE A 186 -24.30 -3.97 -22.45
C ILE A 186 -25.12 -3.40 -23.61
N THR A 187 -25.75 -4.28 -24.38
CA THR A 187 -26.71 -3.90 -25.42
C THR A 187 -28.07 -4.43 -25.00
N ALA A 188 -28.98 -3.51 -24.65
CA ALA A 188 -30.32 -3.87 -24.22
C ALA A 188 -31.38 -2.87 -24.63
N SER A 189 -32.65 -3.27 -24.61
CA SER A 189 -33.81 -2.39 -24.83
C SER A 189 -34.32 -1.75 -23.55
N SER A 190 -33.89 -2.25 -22.38
CA SER A 190 -34.14 -1.67 -21.06
C SER A 190 -32.95 -1.92 -20.14
N ALA A 191 -32.53 -0.93 -19.36
CA ALA A 191 -31.43 -1.07 -18.40
C ALA A 191 -31.80 -0.48 -17.05
N ARG A 192 -31.50 -1.21 -15.97
CA ARG A 192 -31.76 -0.81 -14.58
C ARG A 192 -30.52 -1.02 -13.74
N ASN A 193 -30.15 -0.01 -12.97
CA ASN A 193 -29.14 -0.08 -11.93
C ASN A 193 -29.78 0.27 -10.58
N TYR A 194 -29.84 -0.72 -9.70
CA TYR A 194 -30.28 -0.61 -8.31
C TYR A 194 -29.10 -0.65 -7.32
N GLY A 195 -27.91 -0.99 -7.81
CA GLY A 195 -26.69 -1.12 -7.02
C GLY A 195 -25.64 -0.10 -7.42
N SER A 196 -24.44 -0.56 -7.74
CA SER A 196 -23.30 0.29 -8.13
C SER A 196 -22.66 -0.15 -9.44
N ILE A 197 -22.30 0.83 -10.27
CA ILE A 197 -21.46 0.68 -11.45
C ILE A 197 -20.24 1.58 -11.26
N THR A 198 -19.04 1.03 -11.35
CA THR A 198 -17.78 1.75 -11.17
C THR A 198 -16.86 1.49 -12.35
N ASN A 199 -16.34 2.56 -12.96
CA ASN A 199 -15.34 2.47 -14.01
C ASN A 199 -14.01 3.06 -13.53
N ASN A 200 -12.95 2.26 -13.51
CA ASN A 200 -11.61 2.65 -13.09
C ASN A 200 -10.66 2.61 -14.29
N GLY A 201 -10.69 3.67 -15.10
CA GLY A 201 -9.85 3.81 -16.30
C GLY A 201 -10.21 2.89 -17.48
N GLY A 202 -11.35 2.18 -17.43
CA GLY A 202 -11.84 1.32 -18.52
C GLY A 202 -12.92 1.97 -19.38
N ASP A 203 -13.65 1.13 -20.11
CA ASP A 203 -14.77 1.53 -20.98
C ASP A 203 -16.04 0.77 -20.62
N ILE A 204 -17.09 1.51 -20.21
CA ILE A 204 -18.43 0.96 -19.99
C ILE A 204 -19.39 1.53 -21.02
N SER A 205 -20.11 0.67 -21.74
CA SER A 205 -21.11 1.09 -22.72
C SER A 205 -22.45 0.42 -22.47
N ILE A 206 -23.52 1.21 -22.38
CA ILE A 206 -24.91 0.76 -22.30
C ILE A 206 -25.62 1.28 -23.55
N ARG A 207 -25.81 0.43 -24.55
CA ARG A 207 -26.27 0.79 -25.89
C ARG A 207 -27.77 0.50 -26.06
N ASN A 208 -28.39 1.25 -26.98
CA ASN A 208 -29.77 1.08 -27.47
C ASN A 208 -30.89 1.24 -26.42
N THR A 209 -30.61 1.83 -25.25
CA THR A 209 -31.65 2.07 -24.24
C THR A 209 -31.29 3.24 -23.32
N SER A 210 -32.34 3.75 -22.66
CA SER A 210 -32.23 4.51 -21.42
C SER A 210 -31.87 3.61 -20.24
N ILE A 211 -31.28 4.18 -19.19
CA ILE A 211 -31.00 3.51 -17.92
C ILE A 211 -31.70 4.20 -16.75
N TYR A 212 -32.28 3.39 -15.86
CA TYR A 212 -32.78 3.82 -14.56
C TYR A 212 -31.71 3.56 -13.50
N ASN A 213 -31.03 4.61 -13.05
CA ASN A 213 -30.10 4.59 -11.92
C ASN A 213 -30.84 5.02 -10.66
N ILE A 214 -31.58 4.11 -10.05
CA ILE A 214 -32.50 4.43 -8.97
C ILE A 214 -32.31 3.45 -7.81
N GLY A 215 -32.44 3.93 -6.58
CA GLY A 215 -32.49 3.06 -5.43
C GLY A 215 -33.64 2.06 -5.45
N GLN A 216 -33.64 1.17 -4.48
CA GLN A 216 -34.75 0.26 -4.25
C GLN A 216 -35.02 0.10 -2.75
N LYS A 217 -36.29 -0.09 -2.41
CA LYS A 217 -36.70 -0.47 -1.07
C LYS A 217 -36.53 -1.97 -0.85
N VAL A 218 -36.08 -2.37 0.33
CA VAL A 218 -36.09 -3.78 0.74
C VAL A 218 -37.55 -4.24 0.84
N ALA A 219 -37.87 -5.36 0.18
CA ALA A 219 -39.21 -5.94 0.26
C ALA A 219 -39.56 -6.25 1.73
N LEU A 220 -40.78 -5.88 2.15
CA LEU A 220 -41.36 -6.18 3.48
C LEU A 220 -40.78 -5.40 4.68
N ALA A 221 -39.83 -4.47 4.51
CA ALA A 221 -39.38 -3.60 5.60
C ALA A 221 -40.25 -2.33 5.71
N GLY A 222 -40.94 -2.18 6.85
CA GLY A 222 -41.70 -0.97 7.19
C GLY A 222 -40.81 0.26 7.39
N ALA A 223 -41.31 1.42 6.95
CA ALA A 223 -40.83 2.78 7.26
C ALA A 223 -39.40 3.24 6.87
N SER A 224 -38.51 2.40 6.31
CA SER A 224 -37.20 2.88 5.84
C SER A 224 -37.30 3.54 4.46
N PRO A 225 -36.63 4.68 4.20
CA PRO A 225 -36.54 5.21 2.85
C PRO A 225 -35.79 4.21 1.96
N SER A 226 -36.04 4.27 0.65
CA SER A 226 -35.36 3.42 -0.33
C SER A 226 -33.84 3.65 -0.35
N SER A 227 -33.06 2.74 -0.94
CA SER A 227 -31.60 2.90 -1.08
C SER A 227 -31.23 3.98 -2.11
N VAL A 228 -29.94 4.09 -2.44
CA VAL A 228 -29.41 4.93 -3.52
C VAL A 228 -28.58 4.07 -4.46
N ALA A 229 -28.80 4.21 -5.77
CA ALA A 229 -27.97 3.58 -6.79
C ALA A 229 -26.83 4.51 -7.23
N ASN A 230 -25.67 3.96 -7.55
CA ASN A 230 -24.45 4.73 -7.83
C ASN A 230 -23.87 4.39 -9.21
N ILE A 231 -23.47 5.41 -9.96
CA ILE A 231 -22.59 5.29 -11.13
C ILE A 231 -21.36 6.16 -10.85
N THR A 232 -20.18 5.55 -10.81
CA THR A 232 -18.91 6.24 -10.57
C THR A 232 -17.96 6.03 -11.74
N ASN A 233 -17.38 7.11 -12.27
CA ASN A 233 -16.34 7.06 -13.28
C ASN A 233 -15.06 7.66 -12.72
N ASN A 234 -13.96 6.91 -12.73
CA ASN A 234 -12.63 7.28 -12.26
C ASN A 234 -11.67 7.24 -13.46
N GLY A 235 -11.68 8.31 -14.26
CA GLY A 235 -10.78 8.49 -15.40
C GLY A 235 -11.07 7.65 -16.65
N GLY A 236 -12.15 6.87 -16.68
CA GLY A 236 -12.54 6.05 -17.85
C GLY A 236 -13.61 6.71 -18.75
N THR A 237 -14.19 5.90 -19.64
CA THR A 237 -15.31 6.31 -20.50
C THR A 237 -16.59 5.55 -20.14
N ILE A 238 -17.68 6.26 -19.93
CA ILE A 238 -19.03 5.69 -19.84
C ILE A 238 -19.88 6.23 -20.99
N THR A 239 -20.49 5.35 -21.78
CA THR A 239 -21.38 5.75 -22.88
C THR A 239 -22.77 5.15 -22.69
N ILE A 240 -23.81 5.98 -22.74
CA ILE A 240 -25.21 5.59 -22.58
C ILE A 240 -25.98 6.03 -23.82
N GLY A 241 -26.58 5.07 -24.52
CA GLY A 241 -27.27 5.25 -25.80
C GLY A 241 -28.68 5.82 -25.73
N GLY A 242 -29.20 6.13 -24.54
CA GLY A 242 -30.50 6.76 -24.32
C GLY A 242 -30.46 7.77 -23.17
N SER A 243 -31.59 7.99 -22.50
CA SER A 243 -31.70 8.89 -21.34
C SER A 243 -31.23 8.21 -20.05
N VAL A 244 -30.82 9.00 -19.07
CA VAL A 244 -30.48 8.53 -17.72
C VAL A 244 -31.46 9.10 -16.72
N TYR A 245 -32.18 8.23 -16.02
CA TYR A 245 -33.04 8.58 -14.90
C TYR A 245 -32.29 8.33 -13.61
N ASN A 246 -31.76 9.39 -13.01
CA ASN A 246 -30.95 9.38 -11.80
C ASN A 246 -31.82 9.67 -10.56
N GLY A 247 -32.22 8.62 -9.87
CA GLY A 247 -33.27 8.63 -8.86
C GLY A 247 -34.67 8.77 -9.46
N GLY A 248 -35.65 9.03 -8.60
CA GLY A 248 -37.06 9.10 -8.98
C GLY A 248 -37.78 7.77 -8.75
N GLN A 249 -38.68 7.42 -9.66
CA GLN A 249 -39.47 6.19 -9.62
C GLN A 249 -39.61 5.65 -11.05
N GLU A 250 -39.34 4.36 -11.26
CA GLU A 250 -39.42 3.76 -12.59
C GLU A 250 -40.86 3.79 -13.15
N ASN A 251 -41.85 3.42 -12.33
CA ASN A 251 -43.27 3.47 -12.70
C ASN A 251 -44.09 4.16 -11.61
N SER A 252 -44.69 5.31 -11.92
CA SER A 252 -45.46 6.15 -10.99
C SER A 252 -46.67 5.44 -10.37
N ASN A 253 -47.19 4.40 -11.02
CA ASN A 253 -48.41 3.69 -10.61
C ASN A 253 -48.12 2.46 -9.73
N ILE A 254 -46.85 2.14 -9.48
CA ILE A 254 -46.43 0.96 -8.74
C ILE A 254 -45.70 1.40 -7.47
N VAL A 255 -46.01 0.78 -6.32
CA VAL A 255 -45.32 1.05 -5.05
C VAL A 255 -43.81 0.81 -5.17
N CYS A 256 -43.03 1.64 -4.46
CA CYS A 256 -41.55 1.59 -4.40
C CYS A 256 -40.93 0.24 -4.02
N GLN A 257 -41.72 -0.65 -3.41
CA GLN A 257 -41.31 -2.00 -3.04
C GLN A 257 -41.24 -2.94 -4.24
N VAL A 258 -42.06 -2.69 -5.28
CA VAL A 258 -42.21 -3.52 -6.46
C VAL A 258 -41.48 -2.90 -7.66
N SER A 259 -41.61 -1.59 -7.82
CA SER A 259 -40.88 -0.79 -8.80
C SER A 259 -39.79 -0.02 -8.08
N GLY A 260 -38.58 0.04 -8.63
CA GLY A 260 -37.53 0.85 -8.03
C GLY A 260 -37.96 2.30 -7.84
N CYS A 261 -37.57 2.86 -6.71
CA CYS A 261 -37.74 4.26 -6.38
C CYS A 261 -36.69 4.66 -5.35
N GLY A 262 -36.27 5.92 -5.34
CA GLY A 262 -35.28 6.42 -4.38
C GLY A 262 -34.34 7.43 -5.02
N GLY A 263 -33.16 7.56 -4.43
CA GLY A 263 -32.12 8.44 -4.93
C GLY A 263 -31.25 7.77 -5.99
N GLY A 264 -30.58 8.58 -6.79
CA GLY A 264 -29.49 8.15 -7.66
C GLY A 264 -28.30 9.08 -7.54
N ASN A 265 -27.10 8.52 -7.58
CA ASN A 265 -25.85 9.26 -7.58
C ASN A 265 -25.06 8.96 -8.85
N ILE A 266 -24.58 10.01 -9.51
CA ILE A 266 -23.59 9.91 -10.58
C ILE A 266 -22.38 10.74 -10.18
N THR A 267 -21.20 10.14 -10.16
CA THR A 267 -19.96 10.83 -9.85
C THR A 267 -18.92 10.60 -10.95
N ASN A 268 -18.35 11.67 -11.49
CA ASN A 268 -17.37 11.64 -12.56
C ASN A 268 -16.05 12.28 -12.10
N TYR A 269 -15.08 11.47 -11.66
CA TYR A 269 -13.72 11.87 -11.32
C TYR A 269 -12.80 11.71 -12.54
N GLY A 270 -12.69 12.76 -13.35
CA GLY A 270 -11.97 12.71 -14.63
C GLY A 270 -12.68 11.84 -15.70
N GLY A 271 -12.10 11.72 -16.89
CA GLY A 271 -12.68 10.93 -17.99
C GLY A 271 -13.97 11.52 -18.56
N THR A 272 -14.78 10.69 -19.22
CA THR A 272 -15.99 11.15 -19.95
C THR A 272 -17.21 10.27 -19.68
N ILE A 273 -18.35 10.90 -19.40
CA ILE A 273 -19.68 10.27 -19.43
C ILE A 273 -20.46 10.87 -20.59
N THR A 274 -20.86 10.06 -21.56
CA THR A 274 -21.63 10.48 -22.74
C THR A 274 -23.04 9.89 -22.69
N ILE A 275 -24.04 10.74 -22.83
CA ILE A 275 -25.47 10.41 -22.81
C ILE A 275 -26.09 10.99 -24.09
N THR A 276 -26.59 10.12 -24.97
CA THR A 276 -27.24 10.56 -26.22
C THR A 276 -28.65 11.11 -25.97
N GLY A 277 -29.30 10.71 -24.87
CA GLY A 277 -30.58 11.27 -24.40
C GLY A 277 -30.42 12.41 -23.40
N GLN A 278 -31.39 12.52 -22.50
CA GLN A 278 -31.41 13.49 -21.40
C GLN A 278 -30.91 12.84 -20.11
N LEU A 279 -30.19 13.59 -19.26
CA LEU A 279 -29.94 13.21 -17.87
C LEU A 279 -30.95 13.91 -16.96
N ILE A 280 -31.73 13.15 -16.20
CA ILE A 280 -32.74 13.68 -15.28
C ILE A 280 -32.40 13.23 -13.87
N SER A 281 -32.12 14.18 -12.97
CA SER A 281 -31.91 13.92 -11.54
C SER A 281 -33.14 14.31 -10.75
N GLU A 282 -33.70 13.36 -10.01
CA GLU A 282 -34.95 13.52 -9.27
C GLU A 282 -34.89 12.80 -7.91
N PRO A 283 -35.30 13.43 -6.80
CA PRO A 283 -35.41 12.74 -5.52
C PRO A 283 -36.71 11.92 -5.44
N LYS A 284 -36.75 10.92 -4.58
CA LYS A 284 -37.98 10.18 -4.25
C LYS A 284 -37.85 9.47 -2.92
N ASP A 285 -38.98 9.25 -2.25
CA ASP A 285 -39.07 8.45 -1.02
C ASP A 285 -38.08 8.89 0.07
N GLY A 286 -37.95 10.22 0.26
CA GLY A 286 -37.04 10.83 1.23
C GLY A 286 -35.56 10.81 0.85
N GLN A 287 -35.20 10.23 -0.30
CA GLN A 287 -33.83 10.19 -0.79
C GLN A 287 -33.57 11.29 -1.82
N SER A 288 -32.47 12.02 -1.61
CA SER A 288 -31.96 12.98 -2.58
C SER A 288 -31.19 12.29 -3.70
N SER A 289 -31.11 12.94 -4.86
CA SER A 289 -30.27 12.49 -5.97
C SER A 289 -29.16 13.49 -6.23
N SER A 290 -28.00 13.02 -6.68
CA SER A 290 -26.83 13.86 -6.90
C SER A 290 -26.11 13.56 -8.21
N ILE A 291 -25.54 14.60 -8.79
CA ILE A 291 -24.60 14.54 -9.91
C ILE A 291 -23.35 15.30 -9.48
N GLY A 292 -22.20 14.63 -9.37
CA GLY A 292 -20.90 15.24 -9.08
C GLY A 292 -19.96 15.11 -10.27
N ILE A 293 -19.35 16.20 -10.73
CA ILE A 293 -18.40 16.20 -11.85
C ILE A 293 -17.13 16.91 -11.40
N TYR A 294 -16.03 16.17 -11.32
CA TYR A 294 -14.73 16.63 -10.83
C TYR A 294 -13.67 16.40 -11.91
N GLY A 295 -13.26 17.46 -12.61
CA GLY A 295 -12.29 17.43 -13.72
C GLY A 295 -12.65 16.60 -14.97
N GLY A 296 -13.72 15.82 -14.93
CA GLY A 296 -14.23 15.05 -16.07
C GLY A 296 -15.27 15.81 -16.90
N THR A 297 -15.66 15.23 -18.03
CA THR A 297 -16.72 15.76 -18.90
C THR A 297 -17.98 14.90 -18.85
N LEU A 298 -19.13 15.53 -18.64
CA LEU A 298 -20.46 14.96 -18.84
C LEU A 298 -21.08 15.58 -20.09
N SER A 299 -21.30 14.79 -21.12
CA SER A 299 -22.00 15.22 -22.34
C SER A 299 -23.40 14.62 -22.37
N ALA A 300 -24.43 15.48 -22.45
CA ALA A 300 -25.83 15.05 -22.52
C ALA A 300 -26.54 15.79 -23.65
N THR A 301 -26.84 15.10 -24.75
CA THR A 301 -27.38 15.73 -25.97
C THR A 301 -28.79 16.29 -25.74
N GLY A 302 -29.62 15.57 -24.99
CA GLY A 302 -30.94 16.04 -24.53
C GLY A 302 -30.87 17.04 -23.36
N GLY A 303 -29.68 17.36 -22.86
CA GLY A 303 -29.44 18.23 -21.71
C GLY A 303 -29.51 17.53 -20.35
N VAL A 304 -29.24 18.31 -19.30
CA VAL A 304 -29.27 17.90 -17.90
C VAL A 304 -30.41 18.62 -17.20
N GLN A 305 -31.27 17.88 -16.50
CA GLN A 305 -32.33 18.41 -15.66
C GLN A 305 -32.07 18.04 -14.20
N ASN A 306 -31.78 19.04 -13.38
CA ASN A 306 -31.63 18.89 -11.94
C ASN A 306 -32.90 19.37 -11.24
N LYS A 307 -33.78 18.45 -10.82
CA LYS A 307 -35.07 18.79 -10.20
C LYS A 307 -34.90 19.24 -8.74
N SER A 308 -35.95 19.84 -8.18
CA SER A 308 -36.00 20.24 -6.77
C SER A 308 -35.69 19.04 -5.86
N GLY A 309 -34.90 19.27 -4.80
CA GLY A 309 -34.38 18.23 -3.90
C GLY A 309 -33.23 17.38 -4.45
N SER A 310 -32.70 17.70 -5.65
CA SER A 310 -31.45 17.14 -6.17
C SER A 310 -30.31 18.16 -6.17
N THR A 311 -29.06 17.66 -6.15
CA THR A 311 -27.84 18.47 -6.14
C THR A 311 -26.97 18.18 -7.36
N LEU A 312 -26.54 19.24 -8.05
CA LEU A 312 -25.50 19.19 -9.06
C LEU A 312 -24.23 19.87 -8.52
N THR A 313 -23.16 19.10 -8.35
CA THR A 313 -21.85 19.60 -7.94
C THR A 313 -20.88 19.58 -9.12
N ILE A 314 -20.24 20.72 -9.36
CA ILE A 314 -19.17 20.87 -10.34
C ILE A 314 -17.93 21.30 -9.56
N GLY A 315 -16.96 20.39 -9.43
CA GLY A 315 -15.72 20.61 -8.70
C GLY A 315 -14.48 20.45 -9.57
N ALA A 316 -13.31 20.76 -9.00
CA ALA A 316 -12.05 20.50 -9.66
C ALA A 316 -11.48 19.11 -9.32
N LEU A 317 -10.75 18.55 -10.27
CA LEU A 317 -9.81 17.45 -10.06
C LEU A 317 -8.59 17.75 -10.91
N ASN A 318 -7.38 17.59 -10.35
CA ASN A 318 -6.14 17.81 -11.10
C ASN A 318 -5.99 19.24 -11.67
N GLY A 319 -6.60 20.24 -11.03
CA GLY A 319 -6.64 21.63 -11.52
C GLY A 319 -7.69 21.90 -12.60
N VAL A 320 -8.42 20.88 -13.06
CA VAL A 320 -9.44 21.01 -14.12
C VAL A 320 -10.81 20.99 -13.48
N MET A 321 -11.65 21.97 -13.81
CA MET A 321 -13.07 21.96 -13.40
C MET A 321 -13.85 20.90 -14.19
N GLY A 322 -14.77 20.23 -13.51
CA GLY A 322 -15.77 19.39 -14.16
C GLY A 322 -16.56 20.18 -15.19
N LYS A 323 -16.97 19.51 -16.27
CA LYS A 323 -17.62 20.16 -17.42
C LYS A 323 -18.90 19.44 -17.82
N ILE A 324 -19.95 20.21 -18.08
CA ILE A 324 -21.18 19.79 -18.72
C ILE A 324 -21.23 20.32 -20.14
N GLN A 325 -21.27 19.41 -21.11
CA GLN A 325 -21.54 19.68 -22.51
C GLN A 325 -23.01 19.41 -22.81
N GLY A 326 -23.82 20.46 -22.74
CA GLY A 326 -25.26 20.38 -22.94
C GLY A 326 -26.01 21.51 -22.24
N ASN A 327 -27.31 21.61 -22.50
CA ASN A 327 -28.18 22.55 -21.80
C ASN A 327 -28.46 22.06 -20.37
N VAL A 328 -28.52 22.97 -19.41
CA VAL A 328 -28.84 22.67 -18.01
C VAL A 328 -30.12 23.39 -17.61
N THR A 329 -31.11 22.63 -17.15
CA THR A 329 -32.32 23.16 -16.51
C THR A 329 -32.29 22.79 -15.03
N ASN A 330 -32.28 23.79 -14.16
CA ASN A 330 -32.11 23.62 -12.73
C ASN A 330 -33.30 24.17 -11.95
N SER A 331 -33.86 23.31 -11.10
CA SER A 331 -34.82 23.64 -10.04
C SER A 331 -34.37 23.12 -8.67
N GLY A 332 -33.23 22.41 -8.61
CA GLY A 332 -32.54 21.97 -7.39
C GLY A 332 -31.38 22.89 -6.99
N GLN A 333 -30.38 22.35 -6.28
CA GLN A 333 -29.16 23.10 -5.91
C GLN A 333 -28.05 22.87 -6.93
N ILE A 334 -27.32 23.93 -7.30
CA ILE A 334 -26.03 23.82 -7.98
C ILE A 334 -24.93 24.29 -7.03
N ILE A 335 -23.92 23.45 -6.82
CA ILE A 335 -22.72 23.76 -6.06
C ILE A 335 -21.54 23.82 -7.03
N ILE A 336 -20.89 24.98 -7.08
CA ILE A 336 -19.60 25.13 -7.75
C ILE A 336 -18.53 25.06 -6.66
N ASP A 337 -17.72 24.01 -6.68
CA ASP A 337 -16.63 23.81 -5.73
C ASP A 337 -15.31 24.19 -6.39
N ALA A 338 -14.75 25.33 -5.99
CA ALA A 338 -13.50 25.84 -6.56
C ALA A 338 -12.25 25.21 -5.95
N GLN A 339 -12.40 24.32 -4.97
CA GLN A 339 -11.28 23.69 -4.29
C GLN A 339 -10.35 22.96 -5.27
N GLY A 340 -9.08 23.35 -5.31
CA GLY A 340 -8.06 22.70 -6.13
C GLY A 340 -8.10 23.06 -7.62
N ALA A 341 -8.93 24.03 -8.03
CA ALA A 341 -8.98 24.52 -9.41
C ALA A 341 -7.68 25.27 -9.78
N SER A 342 -7.21 25.12 -11.01
CA SER A 342 -6.06 25.91 -11.48
C SER A 342 -6.43 27.39 -11.68
N GLY A 343 -5.43 28.28 -11.64
CA GLY A 343 -5.66 29.69 -11.95
C GLY A 343 -6.16 29.91 -13.38
N GLY A 344 -7.02 30.91 -13.57
CA GLY A 344 -7.59 31.27 -14.87
C GLY A 344 -9.11 31.06 -14.95
N THR A 345 -9.62 31.00 -16.17
CA THR A 345 -11.06 30.96 -16.47
C THR A 345 -11.48 29.56 -16.92
N HIS A 346 -12.47 29.00 -16.23
CA HIS A 346 -12.98 27.65 -16.43
C HIS A 346 -14.44 27.69 -16.86
N GLN A 347 -14.71 27.39 -18.13
CA GLN A 347 -16.08 27.21 -18.60
C GLN A 347 -16.55 25.79 -18.28
N PHE A 348 -17.45 25.68 -17.31
CA PHE A 348 -17.95 24.40 -16.83
C PHE A 348 -19.35 24.03 -17.37
N ILE A 349 -20.12 24.98 -17.91
CA ILE A 349 -21.34 24.70 -18.69
C ILE A 349 -21.20 25.36 -20.07
N THR A 350 -21.28 24.56 -21.13
CA THR A 350 -21.16 25.09 -22.50
C THR A 350 -22.51 25.42 -23.16
N GLY A 351 -23.61 24.81 -22.69
CA GLY A 351 -24.96 25.08 -23.19
C GLY A 351 -25.69 26.22 -22.47
N THR A 352 -27.00 26.30 -22.65
CA THR A 352 -27.84 27.26 -21.93
C THR A 352 -28.04 26.81 -20.48
N LEU A 353 -27.97 27.74 -19.53
CA LEU A 353 -28.33 27.50 -18.13
C LEU A 353 -29.65 28.21 -17.82
N LYS A 354 -30.70 27.43 -17.56
CA LYS A 354 -31.99 27.93 -17.04
C LYS A 354 -32.07 27.57 -15.56
N THR A 355 -32.12 28.56 -14.69
CA THR A 355 -32.19 28.33 -13.23
C THR A 355 -33.41 29.01 -12.62
N GLY A 356 -34.13 28.26 -11.79
CA GLY A 356 -35.18 28.78 -10.90
C GLY A 356 -34.73 28.86 -9.43
N SER A 357 -33.47 28.53 -9.13
CA SER A 357 -32.94 28.34 -7.76
C SER A 357 -31.48 28.82 -7.62
N ASN A 358 -30.97 28.84 -6.38
CA ASN A 358 -29.67 29.40 -6.03
C ASN A 358 -28.49 28.53 -6.49
N ILE A 359 -27.46 29.19 -7.02
CA ILE A 359 -26.14 28.62 -7.33
C ILE A 359 -25.19 29.07 -6.23
N SER A 360 -24.54 28.13 -5.55
CA SER A 360 -23.57 28.44 -4.49
C SER A 360 -22.15 28.17 -4.96
N LEU A 361 -21.27 29.16 -4.83
CA LEU A 361 -19.83 28.98 -4.94
C LEU A 361 -19.27 28.69 -3.54
N ILE A 362 -18.63 27.54 -3.37
CA ILE A 362 -17.94 27.15 -2.13
C ILE A 362 -16.44 27.04 -2.39
N ASN A 363 -15.64 27.15 -1.31
CA ASN A 363 -14.18 27.01 -1.34
C ASN A 363 -13.49 27.94 -2.36
N GLY A 364 -14.13 29.05 -2.75
CA GLY A 364 -13.67 29.96 -3.78
C GLY A 364 -12.53 30.88 -3.36
N ASN A 365 -12.37 31.15 -2.07
CA ASN A 365 -11.42 32.13 -1.58
C ASN A 365 -10.48 31.51 -0.55
N THR A 366 -9.19 31.75 -0.75
CA THR A 366 -8.12 31.37 0.17
C THR A 366 -7.27 32.60 0.48
N GLU A 367 -6.21 32.44 1.26
CA GLU A 367 -5.22 33.50 1.45
C GLU A 367 -4.57 33.93 0.12
N PHE A 368 -4.50 33.03 -0.87
CA PHE A 368 -3.69 33.14 -2.09
C PHE A 368 -4.52 33.21 -3.38
N ALA A 369 -5.83 33.00 -3.29
CA ALA A 369 -6.69 32.93 -4.46
C ALA A 369 -8.06 33.52 -4.15
N THR A 370 -8.66 34.15 -5.17
CA THR A 370 -10.05 34.58 -5.14
C THR A 370 -10.79 33.98 -6.33
N SER A 371 -12.04 33.58 -6.11
CA SER A 371 -12.86 32.99 -7.17
C SER A 371 -14.17 33.71 -7.34
N SER A 372 -14.61 33.85 -8.58
CA SER A 372 -15.88 34.47 -8.93
C SER A 372 -16.58 33.74 -10.06
N LEU A 373 -17.92 33.75 -10.04
CA LEU A 373 -18.73 33.26 -11.13
C LEU A 373 -18.95 34.38 -12.15
N GLN A 374 -18.85 34.03 -13.44
CA GLN A 374 -19.01 34.92 -14.58
C GLN A 374 -19.91 34.29 -15.64
N ASN A 375 -20.25 35.06 -16.68
CA ASN A 375 -21.04 34.61 -17.83
C ASN A 375 -22.33 33.89 -17.40
N GLN A 376 -23.16 34.59 -16.62
CA GLN A 376 -24.43 34.05 -16.10
C GLN A 376 -24.23 32.73 -15.31
N ASN A 377 -23.18 32.67 -14.47
CA ASN A 377 -22.84 31.51 -13.64
C ASN A 377 -22.46 30.23 -14.41
N LYS A 378 -21.96 30.34 -15.64
CA LYS A 378 -21.47 29.20 -16.45
C LYS A 378 -19.95 29.05 -16.40
N THR A 379 -19.27 30.03 -15.84
CA THR A 379 -17.81 30.14 -15.86
C THR A 379 -17.30 30.51 -14.47
N LEU A 380 -16.25 29.82 -14.02
CA LEU A 380 -15.52 30.13 -12.80
C LEU A 380 -14.22 30.83 -13.19
N THR A 381 -13.93 32.00 -12.63
CA THR A 381 -12.61 32.62 -12.75
C THR A 381 -11.90 32.56 -11.42
N VAL A 382 -10.72 31.95 -11.41
CA VAL A 382 -9.83 31.80 -10.24
C VAL A 382 -8.63 32.71 -10.45
N ASN A 383 -8.52 33.76 -9.64
CA ASN A 383 -7.41 34.70 -9.67
C ASN A 383 -6.42 34.35 -8.55
N LEU A 384 -5.22 33.90 -8.94
CA LEU A 384 -4.12 33.69 -8.01
C LEU A 384 -3.44 35.02 -7.69
N ASP A 385 -3.25 35.32 -6.42
CA ASP A 385 -2.43 36.44 -5.96
C ASP A 385 -0.94 36.05 -6.08
N THR A 386 -0.42 36.18 -7.30
CA THR A 386 0.95 35.80 -7.64
C THR A 386 2.01 36.53 -6.82
N ALA A 387 1.75 37.79 -6.44
CA ALA A 387 2.66 38.57 -5.60
C ALA A 387 2.73 37.99 -4.18
N LYS A 388 1.57 37.66 -3.61
CA LYS A 388 1.51 37.04 -2.28
C LYS A 388 2.05 35.61 -2.26
N ILE A 389 1.80 34.82 -3.30
CA ILE A 389 2.41 33.50 -3.48
C ILE A 389 3.93 33.64 -3.55
N ALA A 390 4.46 34.57 -4.35
CA ALA A 390 5.91 34.79 -4.45
C ALA A 390 6.52 35.22 -3.10
N SER A 391 5.87 36.14 -2.38
CA SER A 391 6.30 36.57 -1.06
C SER A 391 6.31 35.42 -0.06
N PHE A 392 5.25 34.61 -0.02
CA PHE A 392 5.16 33.43 0.85
C PHE A 392 6.24 32.40 0.48
N THR A 393 6.36 32.03 -0.78
CA THR A 393 7.35 31.06 -1.26
C THR A 393 8.79 31.51 -1.00
N SER A 394 9.06 32.83 -1.00
CA SER A 394 10.37 33.38 -0.63
C SER A 394 10.67 33.31 0.87
N SER A 395 9.65 33.19 1.71
CA SER A 395 9.78 33.07 3.17
C SER A 395 9.97 31.63 3.65
N LEU A 396 9.75 30.65 2.77
CA LEU A 396 9.85 29.23 3.08
C LEU A 396 11.30 28.75 3.12
N GLU A 397 11.56 27.75 3.96
CA GLU A 397 12.81 27.01 3.96
C GLU A 397 12.95 26.20 2.65
N PRO A 398 14.18 25.87 2.19
CA PRO A 398 14.41 25.21 0.89
C PRO A 398 13.58 23.94 0.69
N ASN A 399 13.53 23.05 1.69
CA ASN A 399 12.75 21.81 1.59
C ASN A 399 11.24 22.08 1.53
N GLN A 400 10.74 23.07 2.27
CA GLN A 400 9.32 23.43 2.23
C GLN A 400 8.95 23.95 0.84
N LYS A 401 9.79 24.80 0.26
CA LYS A 401 9.63 25.35 -1.08
C LYS A 401 9.62 24.23 -2.14
N SER A 402 10.60 23.34 -2.13
CA SER A 402 10.67 22.21 -3.06
C SER A 402 9.44 21.32 -2.99
N THR A 403 8.98 21.02 -1.77
CA THR A 403 7.78 20.21 -1.54
C THR A 403 6.52 20.91 -2.04
N LEU A 404 6.32 22.21 -1.75
CA LEU A 404 5.19 22.95 -2.30
C LEU A 404 5.25 23.09 -3.83
N ASN A 405 6.43 23.23 -4.43
CA ASN A 405 6.59 23.22 -5.89
C ASN A 405 6.16 21.87 -6.49
N ALA A 406 6.52 20.76 -5.85
CA ALA A 406 6.11 19.42 -6.27
C ALA A 406 4.60 19.17 -6.09
N LEU A 407 3.99 19.81 -5.08
CA LEU A 407 2.54 19.91 -4.93
C LEU A 407 1.89 20.81 -5.99
N GLY A 408 2.63 21.65 -6.72
CA GLY A 408 2.07 22.49 -7.77
C GLY A 408 1.12 23.59 -7.27
N SER A 409 0.62 24.40 -8.21
CA SER A 409 -0.13 25.62 -7.87
C SER A 409 -1.54 25.38 -7.33
N GLN A 410 -2.10 24.18 -7.49
CA GLN A 410 -3.46 23.85 -7.06
C GLN A 410 -3.60 23.92 -5.53
N ILE A 411 -2.52 23.67 -4.79
CA ILE A 411 -2.49 23.71 -3.32
C ILE A 411 -2.92 25.08 -2.76
N TYR A 412 -2.68 26.17 -3.51
CA TYR A 412 -3.04 27.53 -3.12
C TYR A 412 -4.55 27.81 -3.20
N THR A 413 -5.28 26.97 -3.92
CA THR A 413 -6.75 27.06 -4.11
C THR A 413 -7.50 26.02 -3.28
N THR A 414 -6.79 25.23 -2.48
CA THR A 414 -7.40 24.24 -1.60
C THR A 414 -8.14 24.92 -0.46
N ASN A 415 -9.32 24.39 -0.08
CA ASN A 415 -10.08 24.95 1.02
C ASN A 415 -9.23 25.04 2.29
N GLY A 416 -9.20 26.22 2.91
CA GLY A 416 -8.41 26.47 4.10
C GLY A 416 -6.91 26.65 3.86
N ALA A 417 -6.45 26.84 2.62
CA ALA A 417 -5.07 27.16 2.31
C ALA A 417 -4.68 28.53 2.89
N THR A 418 -3.78 28.50 3.86
CA THR A 418 -3.16 29.66 4.51
C THR A 418 -1.67 29.42 4.67
N SER A 419 -0.87 30.47 4.80
CA SER A 419 0.59 30.39 4.96
C SER A 419 1.01 29.39 6.04
N PRO A 420 0.43 29.39 7.28
CA PRO A 420 0.79 28.42 8.31
C PRO A 420 0.40 26.97 7.96
N ARG A 421 -0.76 26.76 7.31
CA ARG A 421 -1.24 25.42 6.97
C ARG A 421 -0.46 24.80 5.83
N LEU A 422 -0.11 25.58 4.81
CA LEU A 422 0.75 25.13 3.72
C LEU A 422 2.15 24.77 4.23
N THR A 423 2.71 25.59 5.12
CA THR A 423 4.00 25.31 5.78
C THR A 423 3.92 24.00 6.57
N GLN A 424 2.86 23.80 7.36
CA GLN A 424 2.63 22.55 8.09
C GLN A 424 2.53 21.34 7.15
N SER A 425 1.77 21.45 6.07
CA SER A 425 1.61 20.36 5.09
C SER A 425 2.92 20.00 4.40
N ALA A 426 3.75 20.98 4.04
CA ALA A 426 5.08 20.75 3.51
C ALA A 426 6.01 20.07 4.55
N ASP A 427 5.96 20.53 5.80
CA ASP A 427 6.70 19.95 6.92
C ASP A 427 6.34 18.47 7.17
N LEU A 428 5.06 18.11 7.09
CA LEU A 428 4.61 16.73 7.23
C LEU A 428 5.13 15.82 6.12
N LEU A 429 5.10 16.27 4.86
CA LEU A 429 5.64 15.49 3.74
C LEU A 429 7.17 15.37 3.80
N ASN A 430 7.86 16.44 4.21
CA ASN A 430 9.30 16.41 4.46
C ASN A 430 9.65 15.43 5.59
N GLN A 431 8.83 15.38 6.64
CA GLN A 431 8.97 14.39 7.69
C GLN A 431 8.84 12.97 7.15
N SER A 432 7.83 12.69 6.31
CA SER A 432 7.66 11.37 5.72
C SER A 432 8.88 10.94 4.89
N ALA A 433 9.44 11.86 4.11
CA ALA A 433 10.68 11.64 3.36
C ALA A 433 11.89 11.38 4.29
N PHE A 434 11.98 12.10 5.42
CA PHE A 434 13.02 11.86 6.41
C PHE A 434 12.89 10.49 7.08
N THR A 435 11.67 9.98 7.32
CA THR A 435 11.45 8.62 7.85
C THR A 435 12.03 7.55 6.92
N LEU A 436 11.86 7.69 5.59
CA LEU A 436 12.49 6.81 4.60
C LEU A 436 14.02 6.80 4.71
N LEU A 437 14.60 7.96 5.03
CA LEU A 437 16.04 8.12 5.22
C LEU A 437 16.54 7.55 6.55
N SER A 438 15.89 7.88 7.66
CA SER A 438 16.43 7.63 9.00
C SER A 438 16.24 6.18 9.45
N ALA A 439 15.20 5.49 8.96
CA ALA A 439 14.87 4.13 9.38
C ALA A 439 16.00 3.12 9.11
N PRO A 440 16.64 3.06 7.93
CA PRO A 440 17.78 2.16 7.68
C PRO A 440 18.93 2.30 8.68
N PHE A 441 19.39 3.54 8.93
CA PHE A 441 20.50 3.82 9.85
C PHE A 441 20.15 3.45 11.28
N SER A 442 18.91 3.75 11.66
CA SER A 442 18.36 3.42 12.97
C SER A 442 18.34 1.92 13.21
N LEU A 443 17.87 1.15 12.24
CA LEU A 443 17.79 -0.31 12.31
C LEU A 443 19.17 -0.97 12.40
N ILE A 444 20.15 -0.51 11.61
CA ILE A 444 21.53 -0.96 11.74
C ILE A 444 22.08 -0.63 13.13
N SER A 445 21.83 0.59 13.62
CA SER A 445 22.26 0.99 14.96
C SER A 445 21.64 0.13 16.06
N ILE A 446 20.36 -0.24 15.93
CA ILE A 446 19.70 -1.18 16.85
C ILE A 446 20.42 -2.52 16.81
N LEU A 447 20.58 -3.12 15.62
CA LEU A 447 21.24 -4.42 15.50
C LEU A 447 22.63 -4.39 16.12
N LYS A 448 23.48 -3.45 15.70
CA LYS A 448 24.84 -3.29 16.21
C LYS A 448 24.87 -3.13 17.72
N SER A 449 23.98 -2.31 18.29
CA SER A 449 23.93 -2.10 19.74
C SER A 449 23.65 -3.39 20.52
N ASN A 450 22.85 -4.29 19.94
CA ASN A 450 22.48 -5.58 20.51
C ASN A 450 23.51 -6.67 20.23
N LEU A 451 24.35 -6.52 19.21
CA LEU A 451 25.53 -7.37 19.04
C LEU A 451 26.54 -7.04 20.13
N SER A 452 26.93 -5.78 20.32
CA SER A 452 27.99 -5.37 21.27
C SER A 452 27.79 -5.71 22.77
N TYR A 453 26.78 -6.50 23.15
CA TYR A 453 26.58 -7.08 24.48
C TYR A 453 27.51 -8.30 24.70
N PRO A 454 28.45 -8.22 25.66
CA PRO A 454 29.42 -9.28 25.91
C PRO A 454 28.79 -10.65 26.17
N ILE A 455 29.37 -11.68 25.55
CA ILE A 455 28.94 -13.09 25.65
C ILE A 455 29.26 -13.69 27.04
N SER A 456 30.17 -13.06 27.81
CA SER A 456 30.47 -13.47 29.19
C SER A 456 31.16 -12.39 30.02
N TYR A 457 30.60 -12.08 31.19
CA TYR A 457 31.20 -11.14 32.15
C TYR A 457 32.20 -11.76 33.13
N THR A 458 32.63 -13.00 32.87
CA THR A 458 33.64 -13.61 33.72
C THR A 458 34.98 -12.92 33.54
N SER A 459 35.37 -12.20 34.59
CA SER A 459 36.64 -11.48 34.76
C SER A 459 37.77 -11.95 33.83
N HIS A 460 38.34 -11.00 33.08
CA HIS A 460 39.56 -11.09 32.29
C HIS A 460 40.82 -11.52 33.09
N THR A 461 40.64 -11.83 34.38
CA THR A 461 41.66 -12.35 35.31
C THR A 461 41.66 -13.88 35.43
N SER A 462 40.76 -14.58 34.74
CA SER A 462 40.77 -16.06 34.66
C SER A 462 41.91 -16.53 33.75
N LYS A 463 42.82 -17.36 34.27
CA LYS A 463 43.85 -18.06 33.47
C LYS A 463 43.29 -19.24 32.66
N ILE A 464 42.00 -19.54 32.80
CA ILE A 464 41.35 -20.69 32.16
C ILE A 464 40.90 -20.24 30.77
N LYS A 465 41.41 -20.91 29.72
CA LYS A 465 40.99 -20.72 28.33
C LYS A 465 39.56 -21.24 28.21
N THR A 466 38.62 -20.37 27.89
CA THR A 466 37.21 -20.74 27.77
C THR A 466 36.71 -20.40 26.39
N ASN A 467 35.94 -21.31 25.80
CA ASN A 467 35.10 -21.02 24.66
C ASN A 467 33.68 -20.78 25.17
N SER A 468 32.96 -19.88 24.56
CA SER A 468 31.53 -19.73 24.81
C SER A 468 30.75 -19.58 23.52
N LEU A 469 29.60 -20.24 23.48
CA LEU A 469 28.59 -20.10 22.43
C LEU A 469 27.34 -19.49 23.05
N GLU A 470 26.71 -18.55 22.37
CA GLU A 470 25.48 -17.90 22.84
C GLU A 470 24.44 -17.80 21.72
N ILE A 471 23.18 -17.94 22.14
CA ILE A 471 22.01 -17.58 21.35
C ILE A 471 21.23 -16.52 22.12
N GLY A 472 20.93 -15.41 21.46
CA GLY A 472 20.18 -14.30 22.01
C GLY A 472 18.91 -14.00 21.21
N PHE A 473 17.89 -13.53 21.91
CA PHE A 473 16.67 -12.96 21.33
C PHE A 473 16.70 -11.45 21.53
N ILE A 474 16.39 -10.72 20.47
CA ILE A 474 16.37 -9.27 20.43
C ILE A 474 14.92 -8.83 20.33
N GLY A 475 14.48 -7.98 21.25
CA GLY A 475 13.21 -7.25 21.15
C GLY A 475 13.47 -5.76 21.18
N GLY A 476 12.83 -5.01 20.28
CA GLY A 476 13.02 -3.57 20.20
C GLY A 476 11.75 -2.82 19.83
N ILE A 477 11.60 -1.63 20.39
CA ILE A 477 10.59 -0.64 20.03
C ILE A 477 11.31 0.61 19.55
N LEU A 478 10.91 1.11 18.39
CA LEU A 478 11.35 2.40 17.84
C LEU A 478 10.21 3.42 18.00
N GLN A 479 10.53 4.57 18.59
CA GLN A 479 9.63 5.71 18.73
C GLN A 479 10.34 7.01 18.35
N SER A 480 9.58 8.03 17.99
CA SER A 480 10.12 9.37 17.74
C SER A 480 9.27 10.44 18.43
N SER A 481 9.83 11.64 18.58
CA SER A 481 9.08 12.84 18.97
C SER A 481 7.97 13.22 17.97
N SER A 482 7.99 12.65 16.76
CA SER A 482 7.14 13.03 15.64
C SER A 482 6.17 11.93 15.18
N LYS A 483 5.84 10.95 16.04
CA LYS A 483 4.85 9.86 15.82
C LYS A 483 5.28 8.67 14.96
N ILE A 484 6.55 8.57 14.55
CA ILE A 484 7.11 7.29 14.10
C ILE A 484 7.00 6.30 15.26
N SER A 485 6.40 5.13 15.00
CA SER A 485 6.27 4.04 15.97
C SER A 485 6.47 2.71 15.27
N GLY A 486 7.15 1.78 15.93
CA GLY A 486 7.42 0.48 15.37
C GLY A 486 8.05 -0.45 16.37
N GLY A 487 8.10 -1.72 15.99
CA GLY A 487 8.72 -2.75 16.80
C GLY A 487 9.37 -3.80 15.93
N GLY A 488 10.35 -4.48 16.50
CA GLY A 488 11.06 -5.54 15.83
C GLY A 488 11.49 -6.62 16.78
N GLY A 489 11.66 -7.81 16.22
CA GLY A 489 12.12 -9.00 16.89
C GLY A 489 13.24 -9.64 16.09
N GLY A 490 14.20 -10.23 16.77
CA GLY A 490 15.37 -10.79 16.12
C GLY A 490 16.05 -11.87 16.94
N VAL A 491 17.08 -12.42 16.33
CA VAL A 491 17.96 -13.41 16.95
C VAL A 491 19.41 -13.00 16.71
N ARG A 492 20.27 -13.36 17.66
CA ARG A 492 21.72 -13.26 17.50
C ARG A 492 22.40 -14.55 17.94
N LEU A 493 23.57 -14.77 17.38
CA LEU A 493 24.47 -15.86 17.69
C LEU A 493 25.85 -15.26 17.99
N GLY A 494 26.48 -15.71 19.06
CA GLY A 494 27.79 -15.24 19.49
C GLY A 494 28.74 -16.38 19.78
N TYR A 495 29.99 -16.24 19.39
CA TYR A 495 31.09 -17.11 19.78
C TYR A 495 32.20 -16.27 20.37
N ALA A 496 32.68 -16.61 21.57
CA ALA A 496 33.84 -15.97 22.18
C ALA A 496 34.93 -16.98 22.50
N LYS A 497 36.18 -16.53 22.38
CA LYS A 497 37.37 -17.31 22.71
C LYS A 497 38.39 -16.45 23.44
N ASP A 498 38.79 -16.93 24.62
CA ASP A 498 39.88 -16.35 25.38
C ASP A 498 41.23 -16.99 25.04
N PHE A 499 42.27 -16.18 24.93
CA PHE A 499 43.64 -16.63 24.73
C PHE A 499 44.62 -15.85 25.61
N ALA A 500 45.71 -16.53 25.98
CA ALA A 500 46.78 -15.92 26.76
C ALA A 500 47.54 -14.89 25.92
N SER A 501 47.78 -13.72 26.50
CA SER A 501 48.61 -12.65 25.94
C SER A 501 49.67 -12.20 26.96
N TYR A 502 50.66 -11.42 26.51
CA TYR A 502 51.76 -10.98 27.36
C TYR A 502 51.30 -10.14 28.57
N PHE A 503 50.19 -9.41 28.46
CA PHE A 503 49.66 -8.52 29.49
C PHE A 503 48.40 -9.05 30.22
N GLY A 504 47.97 -10.29 29.93
CA GLY A 504 46.77 -10.89 30.53
C GLY A 504 45.99 -11.76 29.55
N SER A 505 44.70 -11.96 29.77
CA SER A 505 43.82 -12.67 28.83
C SER A 505 43.27 -11.70 27.80
N SER A 506 43.49 -11.99 26.52
CA SER A 506 42.85 -11.31 25.38
C SER A 506 41.67 -12.16 24.90
N SER A 507 40.66 -11.53 24.31
CA SER A 507 39.48 -12.22 23.81
C SER A 507 39.17 -11.83 22.37
N LEU A 508 38.61 -12.78 21.62
CA LEU A 508 38.01 -12.57 20.32
C LEU A 508 36.56 -13.04 20.39
N GLU A 509 35.64 -12.13 20.09
CA GLU A 509 34.20 -12.38 20.00
C GLU A 509 33.78 -12.22 18.54
N ILE A 510 32.95 -13.13 18.05
CA ILE A 510 32.34 -13.07 16.72
C ILE A 510 30.85 -13.22 16.92
N GLU A 511 30.10 -12.25 16.42
CA GLU A 511 28.66 -12.19 16.59
C GLU A 511 27.99 -11.96 15.25
N ALA A 512 26.81 -12.55 15.10
CA ALA A 512 25.95 -12.32 13.96
C ALA A 512 24.51 -12.19 14.45
N GLY A 513 23.73 -11.34 13.80
CA GLY A 513 22.34 -11.17 14.17
C GLY A 513 21.47 -10.76 13.01
N TYR A 514 20.17 -10.97 13.22
CA TYR A 514 19.12 -10.68 12.29
C TYR A 514 17.92 -10.12 13.04
N ILE A 515 17.32 -9.05 12.52
CA ILE A 515 16.13 -8.40 13.06
C ILE A 515 15.13 -8.19 11.93
N TYR A 516 13.89 -8.58 12.19
CA TYR A 516 12.73 -8.14 11.43
C TYR A 516 12.02 -7.02 12.17
N SER A 517 11.72 -5.91 11.50
CA SER A 517 11.00 -4.79 12.11
C SER A 517 9.91 -4.26 11.19
N ALA A 518 8.81 -3.82 11.81
CA ALA A 518 7.74 -3.08 11.15
C ALA A 518 7.60 -1.69 11.81
N ILE A 519 7.68 -0.64 11.00
CA ILE A 519 7.62 0.76 11.40
C ILE A 519 6.44 1.41 10.68
N LYS A 520 5.71 2.26 11.39
CA LYS A 520 4.63 3.08 10.85
C LYS A 520 4.83 4.53 11.25
N ASP A 521 4.46 5.41 10.35
CA ASP A 521 4.43 6.86 10.58
C ASP A 521 3.16 7.41 9.97
N ASN A 522 2.49 8.32 10.67
CA ASN A 522 1.31 8.98 10.13
C ASN A 522 1.15 10.38 10.71
N ALA A 523 0.65 11.28 9.87
CA ALA A 523 0.27 12.60 10.31
C ALA A 523 -0.85 13.17 9.44
N THR A 524 -1.62 14.06 10.05
CA THR A 524 -2.77 14.71 9.42
C THR A 524 -2.66 16.21 9.64
N SER A 525 -2.88 16.97 8.58
CA SER A 525 -3.11 18.41 8.59
C SER A 525 -4.50 18.71 8.03
N THR A 526 -4.89 19.99 8.02
CA THR A 526 -6.16 20.41 7.40
C THR A 526 -6.18 20.22 5.88
N LEU A 527 -5.03 20.24 5.21
CA LEU A 527 -4.94 20.22 3.74
C LEU A 527 -4.54 18.84 3.17
N LEU A 528 -3.82 18.05 3.94
CA LEU A 528 -3.38 16.71 3.55
C LEU A 528 -3.13 15.82 4.77
N SER A 529 -3.15 14.51 4.55
CA SER A 529 -2.59 13.55 5.49
C SER A 529 -1.63 12.61 4.78
N TYR A 530 -0.73 11.98 5.52
CA TYR A 530 0.07 10.88 5.00
C TYR A 530 0.10 9.72 6.00
N GLY A 531 0.22 8.52 5.45
CA GLY A 531 0.55 7.31 6.17
C GLY A 531 1.75 6.65 5.51
N SER A 532 2.71 6.19 6.29
CA SER A 532 3.84 5.41 5.81
C SER A 532 3.96 4.12 6.61
N SER A 533 4.27 3.03 5.91
CA SER A 533 4.64 1.75 6.48
C SER A 533 5.99 1.32 5.91
N LEU A 534 6.83 0.78 6.78
CA LEU A 534 8.14 0.25 6.42
C LEU A 534 8.28 -1.13 7.06
N THR A 535 8.57 -2.13 6.26
CA THR A 535 8.93 -3.48 6.72
C THR A 535 10.38 -3.73 6.38
N SER A 536 11.14 -4.24 7.34
CA SER A 536 12.60 -4.32 7.21
C SER A 536 13.19 -5.66 7.63
N HIS A 537 14.26 -6.01 6.95
CA HIS A 537 15.12 -7.15 7.23
C HIS A 537 16.54 -6.63 7.43
N THR A 538 17.00 -6.64 8.68
CA THR A 538 18.32 -6.13 9.04
C THR A 538 19.20 -7.29 9.50
N ALA A 539 20.39 -7.40 8.93
CA ALA A 539 21.35 -8.45 9.25
C ALA A 539 22.76 -7.88 9.36
N GLY A 540 23.61 -8.54 10.12
CA GLY A 540 24.99 -8.10 10.27
C GLY A 540 25.81 -9.05 11.11
N ALA A 541 27.12 -8.87 11.03
CA ALA A 541 28.07 -9.59 11.84
C ALA A 541 29.21 -8.66 12.26
N GLU A 542 29.76 -8.90 13.44
CA GLU A 542 30.84 -8.13 14.03
C GLU A 542 31.87 -9.08 14.65
N ALA A 543 33.15 -8.76 14.49
CA ALA A 543 34.24 -9.40 15.19
C ALA A 543 34.90 -8.38 16.12
N ILE A 544 34.95 -8.69 17.41
CA ILE A 544 35.43 -7.81 18.47
C ILE A 544 36.66 -8.45 19.11
N PHE A 545 37.77 -7.73 19.10
CA PHE A 545 39.00 -8.12 19.75
C PHE A 545 39.25 -7.22 20.96
N PHE A 546 39.50 -7.82 22.12
CA PHE A 546 39.93 -7.11 23.32
C PHE A 546 41.32 -7.58 23.75
N THR A 547 42.18 -6.65 24.13
CA THR A 547 43.49 -6.97 24.70
C THR A 547 43.88 -6.00 25.83
N PRO A 548 44.38 -6.49 26.97
CA PRO A 548 44.96 -5.64 28.00
C PRO A 548 46.28 -5.04 27.52
N LEU A 549 46.52 -3.78 27.86
CA LEU A 549 47.74 -3.03 27.54
C LEU A 549 48.69 -2.89 28.74
N THR A 550 48.25 -3.28 29.93
CA THR A 550 49.04 -3.24 31.17
C THR A 550 49.03 -4.60 31.89
N ARG A 551 50.09 -4.90 32.64
CA ARG A 551 50.23 -6.17 33.39
C ARG A 551 49.18 -6.37 34.49
N ASP A 552 48.62 -5.30 35.04
CA ASP A 552 47.53 -5.35 36.02
C ASP A 552 46.15 -5.48 35.36
N SER A 553 46.13 -5.50 34.02
CA SER A 553 44.96 -5.60 33.15
C SER A 553 43.90 -4.52 33.40
N ARG A 554 44.30 -3.36 33.95
CA ARG A 554 43.37 -2.24 34.20
C ARG A 554 43.19 -1.34 32.99
N PHE A 555 44.16 -1.30 32.08
CA PHE A 555 44.07 -0.57 30.83
C PHE A 555 43.91 -1.55 29.67
N GLY A 556 42.92 -1.34 28.81
CA GLY A 556 42.62 -2.25 27.70
C GLY A 556 42.22 -1.53 26.42
N LEU A 557 42.46 -2.20 25.30
CA LEU A 557 42.04 -1.80 23.96
C LEU A 557 40.97 -2.77 23.46
N LYS A 558 39.88 -2.22 22.93
CA LYS A 558 38.84 -2.93 22.20
C LYS A 558 38.83 -2.47 20.75
N VAL A 559 38.77 -3.40 19.80
CA VAL A 559 38.65 -3.13 18.37
C VAL A 559 37.56 -4.03 17.79
N GLY A 560 36.53 -3.44 17.19
CA GLY A 560 35.42 -4.13 16.52
C GLY A 560 35.44 -3.87 15.02
N LEU A 561 35.29 -4.90 14.20
CA LEU A 561 35.07 -4.78 12.76
C LEU A 561 33.76 -5.48 12.40
N GLY A 562 32.82 -4.74 11.83
CA GLY A 562 31.50 -5.25 11.49
C GLY A 562 31.00 -4.87 10.11
N GLY A 563 30.18 -5.74 9.54
CA GLY A 563 29.44 -5.53 8.31
C GLY A 563 27.94 -5.69 8.57
N PHE A 564 27.16 -4.69 8.15
CA PHE A 564 25.73 -4.61 8.40
C PHE A 564 24.99 -4.25 7.13
N MET A 565 23.77 -4.76 7.01
CA MET A 565 22.86 -4.44 5.93
C MET A 565 21.42 -4.37 6.42
N THR A 566 20.62 -3.55 5.77
CA THR A 566 19.17 -3.51 5.97
C THR A 566 18.48 -3.36 4.63
N PHE A 567 17.41 -4.13 4.44
CA PHE A 567 16.50 -4.04 3.30
C PHE A 567 15.15 -3.57 3.83
N ILE A 568 14.56 -2.57 3.19
CA ILE A 568 13.29 -2.00 3.59
C ILE A 568 12.36 -1.94 2.39
N ASP A 569 11.18 -2.52 2.54
CA ASP A 569 10.04 -2.25 1.68
C ASP A 569 9.19 -1.16 2.33
N SER A 570 8.90 -0.11 1.57
CA SER A 570 8.12 1.03 2.03
C SER A 570 6.87 1.24 1.19
N SER A 571 5.79 1.61 1.87
CA SER A 571 4.60 2.20 1.29
C SER A 571 4.36 3.57 1.92
N ARG A 572 4.08 4.58 1.11
CA ARG A 572 3.72 5.92 1.51
C ARG A 572 2.42 6.32 0.81
N GLU A 573 1.37 6.42 1.59
CA GLU A 573 0.05 6.89 1.17
C GLU A 573 -0.05 8.36 1.51
N VAL A 574 -0.46 9.18 0.53
CA VAL A 574 -0.75 10.59 0.77
C VAL A 574 -2.21 10.79 0.44
N ASP A 575 -3.01 11.11 1.47
CA ASP A 575 -4.38 11.54 1.25
C ASP A 575 -4.35 13.03 0.92
N THR A 576 -4.60 13.30 -0.35
CA THR A 576 -4.78 14.67 -0.83
C THR A 576 -6.21 14.95 -1.26
N THR A 577 -7.13 13.98 -1.09
CA THR A 577 -8.57 13.81 -1.44
C THR A 577 -9.21 14.69 -2.54
N LEU A 578 -8.76 15.93 -2.70
CA LEU A 578 -9.26 16.98 -3.57
C LEU A 578 -8.18 17.58 -4.50
N LEU A 579 -6.92 17.13 -4.44
CA LEU A 579 -5.85 17.57 -5.34
C LEU A 579 -5.56 16.57 -6.46
N TRP A 580 -5.08 15.35 -6.16
CA TRP A 580 -4.60 14.39 -7.20
C TRP A 580 -5.04 12.93 -7.01
N GLY A 581 -6.08 12.69 -6.21
CA GLY A 581 -6.38 11.35 -5.70
C GLY A 581 -5.51 11.00 -4.50
N ASN A 582 -5.65 9.79 -3.96
CA ASN A 582 -4.89 9.32 -2.79
C ASN A 582 -3.74 8.42 -3.26
N PRO A 583 -2.61 8.96 -3.76
CA PRO A 583 -1.52 8.15 -4.26
C PRO A 583 -0.96 7.24 -3.17
N SER A 584 -0.77 5.97 -3.54
CA SER A 584 0.08 5.02 -2.83
C SER A 584 1.40 4.90 -3.59
N LEU A 585 2.50 5.25 -2.92
CA LEU A 585 3.86 5.27 -3.42
C LEU A 585 4.65 4.15 -2.75
N LYS A 586 5.19 3.23 -3.54
CA LYS A 586 5.94 2.07 -3.05
C LYS A 586 7.39 2.15 -3.49
N SER A 587 8.30 1.75 -2.61
CA SER A 587 9.73 1.62 -2.92
C SER A 587 10.38 0.50 -2.12
N SER A 588 11.48 -0.03 -2.64
CA SER A 588 12.40 -0.90 -1.90
C SER A 588 13.75 -0.21 -1.83
N LEU A 589 14.31 -0.06 -0.64
CA LEU A 589 15.61 0.56 -0.42
C LEU A 589 16.50 -0.34 0.45
N SER A 590 17.81 -0.11 0.38
CA SER A 590 18.79 -0.86 1.15
C SER A 590 19.89 0.07 1.68
N LEU A 591 20.45 -0.24 2.84
CA LEU A 591 21.64 0.43 3.36
C LEU A 591 22.66 -0.63 3.75
N TYR A 592 23.90 -0.42 3.34
CA TYR A 592 25.06 -1.22 3.72
C TYR A 592 25.99 -0.38 4.58
N GLN A 593 26.50 -0.95 5.65
CA GLN A 593 27.46 -0.30 6.54
C GLN A 593 28.63 -1.25 6.82
N VAL A 594 29.85 -0.75 6.66
CA VAL A 594 31.05 -1.39 7.22
C VAL A 594 31.56 -0.47 8.33
N ALA A 595 31.71 -1.00 9.53
CA ALA A 595 32.11 -0.23 10.71
C ALA A 595 33.40 -0.77 11.34
N LEU A 596 34.26 0.14 11.77
CA LEU A 596 35.43 -0.11 12.58
C LEU A 596 35.30 0.71 13.88
N ASP A 597 35.08 0.03 14.98
CA ASP A 597 35.00 0.63 16.30
C ASP A 597 36.30 0.39 17.04
N SER A 598 36.79 1.39 17.76
CA SER A 598 37.95 1.23 18.63
C SER A 598 37.73 2.00 19.92
N SER A 599 38.13 1.43 21.05
CA SER A 599 38.06 2.14 22.32
C SER A 599 39.17 1.71 23.27
N VAL A 600 39.59 2.65 24.10
CA VAL A 600 40.52 2.44 25.20
C VAL A 600 39.82 2.76 26.51
N GLY A 601 39.95 1.86 27.48
CA GLY A 601 39.29 1.99 28.78
C GLY A 601 40.28 1.76 29.92
N TYR A 602 40.08 2.46 31.03
CA TYR A 602 40.86 2.28 32.25
C TYR A 602 39.95 2.02 33.45
N GLU A 603 40.17 0.93 34.17
CA GLU A 603 39.42 0.59 35.38
C GLU A 603 39.79 1.54 36.53
N VAL A 604 39.11 2.68 36.65
CA VAL A 604 39.37 3.70 37.69
C VAL A 604 38.97 3.20 39.09
N VAL A 605 37.89 2.42 39.19
CA VAL A 605 37.44 1.79 40.44
C VAL A 605 37.47 0.27 40.28
N ARG A 606 38.19 -0.41 41.17
CA ARG A 606 38.23 -1.88 41.27
C ARG A 606 38.10 -2.29 42.74
N LEU A 607 36.86 -2.46 43.18
CA LEU A 607 36.52 -3.05 44.48
C LEU A 607 36.25 -4.55 44.32
N SER A 608 36.18 -5.28 45.44
CA SER A 608 35.99 -6.75 45.42
C SER A 608 34.75 -7.23 44.66
N ASN A 609 33.71 -6.40 44.59
CA ASN A 609 32.44 -6.68 43.94
C ASN A 609 32.01 -5.60 42.93
N PHE A 610 32.77 -4.52 42.74
CA PHE A 610 32.35 -3.41 41.87
C PHE A 610 33.52 -2.91 41.00
N ILE A 611 33.30 -2.79 39.70
CA ILE A 611 34.26 -2.27 38.73
C ILE A 611 33.62 -1.12 37.97
N ALA A 612 34.36 -0.03 37.75
CA ALA A 612 33.93 1.05 36.88
C ALA A 612 35.05 1.43 35.90
N THR A 613 34.71 1.50 34.62
CA THR A 613 35.63 1.66 33.50
C THR A 613 35.12 2.77 32.58
N PRO A 614 35.58 4.03 32.76
CA PRO A 614 35.45 5.04 31.73
C PRO A 614 36.26 4.61 30.50
N TYR A 615 35.74 4.94 29.32
CA TYR A 615 36.41 4.67 28.05
C TYR A 615 36.21 5.82 27.07
N LEU A 616 37.19 5.94 26.17
CA LEU A 616 37.19 6.83 25.02
C LEU A 616 37.30 5.98 23.76
N GLY A 617 36.54 6.31 22.73
CA GLY A 617 36.52 5.53 21.50
C GLY A 617 36.31 6.35 20.24
N LEU A 618 36.55 5.68 19.12
CA LEU A 618 36.32 6.15 17.77
C LEU A 618 35.38 5.16 17.07
N HIS A 619 34.31 5.68 16.48
CA HIS A 619 33.45 4.97 15.56
C HIS A 619 33.79 5.41 14.13
N GLN A 620 34.19 4.48 13.27
CA GLN A 620 34.40 4.76 11.85
C GLN A 620 33.43 3.91 11.04
N SER A 621 32.73 4.48 10.06
CA SER A 621 31.89 3.67 9.19
C SER A 621 31.80 4.18 7.76
N VAL A 622 31.74 3.26 6.81
CA VAL A 622 31.38 3.54 5.41
C VAL A 622 29.95 3.10 5.21
N ASN A 623 29.09 4.04 4.82
CA ASN A 623 27.67 3.87 4.64
C ASN A 623 27.32 4.03 3.17
N ILE A 624 26.61 3.06 2.60
CA ILE A 624 26.22 3.01 1.19
C ILE A 624 24.72 2.76 1.10
N LEU A 625 23.98 3.78 0.68
CA LEU A 625 22.56 3.70 0.31
C LEU A 625 22.51 3.79 -1.23
N PRO A 626 22.16 2.71 -1.94
CA PRO A 626 21.98 2.76 -3.39
C PRO A 626 20.85 3.71 -3.80
N SER A 627 20.83 4.08 -5.08
CA SER A 627 19.70 4.81 -5.66
C SER A 627 18.40 4.00 -5.54
N PHE A 628 17.30 4.68 -5.22
CA PHE A 628 15.95 4.11 -5.29
C PHE A 628 14.98 5.14 -5.86
N ALA A 629 13.81 4.68 -6.31
CA ALA A 629 12.71 5.53 -6.73
C ALA A 629 11.39 4.95 -6.23
N GLU A 630 10.48 5.82 -5.80
CA GLU A 630 9.10 5.45 -5.54
C GLU A 630 8.32 5.28 -6.85
N SER A 631 7.39 4.33 -6.84
CA SER A 631 6.47 4.05 -7.94
C SER A 631 5.02 4.03 -7.43
N SER A 632 4.06 4.40 -8.28
CA SER A 632 2.63 4.32 -7.95
C SER A 632 1.93 3.22 -8.73
N GLU A 633 1.10 2.43 -8.04
CA GLU A 633 0.22 1.43 -8.67
C GLU A 633 -1.02 2.08 -9.31
N GLN A 634 -1.36 3.32 -8.94
CA GLN A 634 -2.46 4.08 -9.53
C GLN A 634 -1.96 4.88 -10.74
N SER A 635 -1.82 4.21 -11.89
CA SER A 635 -1.18 4.72 -13.12
C SER A 635 -1.97 5.79 -13.90
N ASN A 636 -3.10 6.31 -13.40
CA ASN A 636 -4.06 6.99 -14.28
C ASN A 636 -4.09 8.52 -14.17
N THR A 637 -3.25 9.16 -13.35
CA THR A 637 -3.10 10.63 -13.35
C THR A 637 -1.61 11.03 -13.25
N PRO A 638 -1.06 11.82 -14.19
CA PRO A 638 0.34 12.27 -14.15
C PRO A 638 0.75 12.95 -12.83
N GLN A 639 -0.20 13.53 -12.11
CA GLN A 639 0.02 14.27 -10.87
C GLN A 639 0.10 13.37 -9.61
N SER A 640 -0.38 12.11 -9.64
CA SER A 640 -0.23 11.17 -8.51
C SER A 640 1.23 10.81 -8.22
N THR A 641 2.12 11.05 -9.19
CA THR A 641 3.56 10.81 -9.09
C THR A 641 4.37 12.06 -8.81
N SER A 642 3.79 13.28 -8.78
CA SER A 642 4.57 14.52 -8.67
C SER A 642 5.33 14.65 -7.35
N ILE A 643 4.86 13.96 -6.31
CA ILE A 643 5.48 13.90 -4.99
C ILE A 643 6.29 12.62 -4.75
N ALA A 644 6.44 11.76 -5.78
CA ALA A 644 7.29 10.58 -5.71
C ALA A 644 8.76 10.99 -5.55
N LEU A 645 9.49 10.29 -4.69
CA LEU A 645 10.87 10.59 -4.39
C LEU A 645 11.79 9.63 -5.14
N LYS A 646 12.89 10.17 -5.65
CA LYS A 646 14.03 9.36 -6.11
C LYS A 646 15.31 9.89 -5.48
N THR A 647 16.24 9.00 -5.16
CA THR A 647 17.60 9.38 -4.72
C THR A 647 18.64 8.86 -5.71
N GLN A 648 19.71 9.63 -5.91
CA GLN A 648 20.87 9.19 -6.69
C GLN A 648 21.81 8.26 -5.88
N GLY A 649 21.44 7.98 -4.63
CA GLY A 649 22.23 7.21 -3.68
C GLY A 649 23.10 8.11 -2.79
N TYR A 650 23.62 7.52 -1.73
CA TYR A 650 24.45 8.17 -0.73
C TYR A 650 25.63 7.27 -0.36
N LYS A 651 26.83 7.85 -0.36
CA LYS A 651 28.07 7.16 0.01
C LYS A 651 28.87 8.05 0.94
N ALA A 652 28.85 7.72 2.23
CA ALA A 652 29.52 8.54 3.23
C ALA A 652 30.41 7.74 4.15
N TYR A 653 31.56 8.32 4.43
CA TYR A 653 32.41 7.96 5.55
C TYR A 653 32.02 8.80 6.77
N HIS A 654 31.71 8.13 7.88
CA HIS A 654 31.39 8.74 9.17
C HIS A 654 32.53 8.48 10.17
N LEU A 655 32.88 9.50 10.95
CA LEU A 655 33.78 9.41 12.10
C LEU A 655 33.08 10.00 13.33
N GLY A 656 32.81 9.15 14.31
CA GLY A 656 32.24 9.48 15.60
C GLY A 656 33.28 9.41 16.73
N LEU A 657 33.17 10.32 17.70
CA LEU A 657 33.91 10.30 18.96
C LEU A 657 33.00 9.76 20.05
N ILE A 658 33.47 8.77 20.79
CA ILE A 658 32.71 8.10 21.86
C ILE A 658 33.35 8.41 23.21
N VAL A 659 32.51 8.76 24.17
CA VAL A 659 32.86 8.78 25.60
C VAL A 659 31.82 7.95 26.34
N GLY A 660 32.26 7.07 27.21
CA GLY A 660 31.32 6.29 28.01
C GLY A 660 31.88 5.77 29.31
N LEU A 661 30.99 5.16 30.07
CA LEU A 661 31.27 4.53 31.35
C LEU A 661 30.57 3.18 31.40
N GLU A 662 31.33 2.15 31.72
CA GLU A 662 30.82 0.82 32.04
C GLU A 662 30.99 0.57 33.54
N ALA A 663 29.97 -0.02 34.17
CA ALA A 663 29.98 -0.40 35.57
C ALA A 663 29.50 -1.85 35.72
N GLN A 664 30.21 -2.62 36.55
CA GLN A 664 29.91 -4.03 36.81
C GLN A 664 29.80 -4.27 38.32
N LEU A 665 28.71 -4.87 38.77
CA LEU A 665 28.48 -5.28 40.15
C LEU A 665 28.33 -6.81 40.23
N ARG A 666 29.26 -7.47 40.93
CA ARG A 666 29.29 -8.92 41.15
C ARG A 666 28.52 -9.28 42.40
N LEU A 667 27.45 -10.04 42.24
CA LEU A 667 26.57 -10.49 43.32
C LEU A 667 27.03 -11.86 43.83
N ARG A 668 27.14 -11.99 45.16
CA ARG A 668 27.48 -13.25 45.84
C ARG A 668 26.23 -14.10 46.08
N GLU A 669 26.42 -15.42 46.14
CA GLU A 669 25.40 -16.47 46.27
C GLU A 669 24.34 -16.24 47.37
N ARG A 670 24.71 -15.63 48.52
CA ARG A 670 23.79 -15.34 49.63
C ARG A 670 22.61 -14.43 49.26
N ALA A 671 22.74 -13.64 48.19
CA ALA A 671 21.68 -12.75 47.72
C ALA A 671 20.53 -13.48 46.99
N PHE A 672 20.69 -14.77 46.66
CA PHE A 672 19.75 -15.55 45.85
C PHE A 672 19.16 -16.79 46.56
N GLY A 673 19.24 -16.86 47.89
CA GLY A 673 18.49 -17.83 48.72
C GLY A 673 18.95 -19.30 48.69
N GLY A 674 20.17 -19.60 48.23
CA GLY A 674 20.69 -20.98 48.17
C GLY A 674 21.36 -21.44 49.46
N GLU A 675 20.95 -22.60 49.97
CA GLU A 675 21.54 -23.29 51.13
C GLU A 675 22.89 -23.93 50.75
N ARG A 676 23.93 -23.72 51.58
CA ARG A 676 25.29 -24.22 51.34
C ARG A 676 25.38 -25.72 51.59
N THR A 677 25.79 -26.50 50.59
CA THR A 677 26.48 -27.78 50.84
C THR A 677 27.98 -27.61 50.56
N ALA A 678 28.81 -28.08 51.49
CA ALA A 678 30.23 -27.71 51.59
C ALA A 678 31.16 -28.32 50.51
N ASN A 679 30.66 -29.15 49.59
CA ASN A 679 31.51 -30.00 48.75
C ASN A 679 31.44 -29.74 47.23
N THR A 680 30.79 -28.67 46.77
CA THR A 680 30.78 -28.27 45.35
C THR A 680 31.13 -26.79 45.21
N ALA A 681 32.43 -26.49 45.28
CA ALA A 681 32.98 -25.14 45.19
C ALA A 681 33.06 -24.61 43.74
N GLU A 682 31.96 -24.68 42.98
CA GLU A 682 31.82 -23.92 41.73
C GLU A 682 30.74 -22.85 41.93
N SER A 683 31.20 -21.64 42.28
CA SER A 683 30.36 -20.52 42.69
C SER A 683 29.39 -20.08 41.59
N LYS A 684 28.07 -20.14 41.85
CA LYS A 684 27.05 -19.46 41.04
C LYS A 684 27.23 -17.95 41.19
N LYS A 685 27.67 -17.27 40.13
CA LYS A 685 27.95 -15.83 40.11
C LYS A 685 26.87 -15.09 39.32
N GLY A 686 26.28 -14.06 39.93
CA GLY A 686 25.44 -13.09 39.23
C GLY A 686 26.23 -11.82 38.97
N VAL A 687 26.02 -11.18 37.82
CA VAL A 687 26.63 -9.89 37.46
C VAL A 687 25.54 -8.94 37.02
N LEU A 688 25.45 -7.77 37.66
CA LEU A 688 24.65 -6.64 37.20
C LEU A 688 25.56 -5.66 36.47
N LEU A 689 25.07 -5.10 35.37
CA LEU A 689 25.82 -4.26 34.45
C LEU A 689 25.08 -2.97 34.17
N GLY A 690 25.83 -1.90 34.10
CA GLY A 690 25.35 -0.62 33.62
C GLY A 690 26.33 -0.04 32.61
N LYS A 691 25.80 0.50 31.52
CA LYS A 691 26.58 1.20 30.50
C LYS A 691 25.88 2.51 30.16
N ILE A 692 26.66 3.59 30.08
CA ILE A 692 26.24 4.84 29.46
C ILE A 692 27.29 5.27 28.43
N GLU A 693 26.82 5.74 27.29
CA GLU A 693 27.65 6.12 26.14
C GLU A 693 27.08 7.39 25.50
N TYR A 694 27.98 8.31 25.18
CA TYR A 694 27.72 9.47 24.35
C TYR A 694 28.63 9.41 23.13
N GLU A 695 28.04 9.55 21.95
CA GLU A 695 28.76 9.68 20.70
C GLU A 695 28.42 11.02 20.03
N TYR A 696 29.46 11.66 19.50
CA TYR A 696 29.37 12.84 18.65
C TYR A 696 29.91 12.53 17.25
N LEU A 697 29.10 12.75 16.21
CA LEU A 697 29.52 12.61 14.82
C LEU A 697 30.44 13.78 14.44
N ALA A 698 31.75 13.56 14.51
CA ALA A 698 32.77 14.58 14.27
C ALA A 698 32.96 14.88 12.78
N PHE A 699 32.78 13.89 11.90
CA PHE A 699 32.94 14.09 10.46
C PHE A 699 32.03 13.19 9.63
N SER A 700 31.50 13.73 8.54
CA SER A 700 30.83 13.00 7.46
C SER A 700 31.36 13.49 6.11
N SER A 701 31.83 12.58 5.26
CA SER A 701 32.36 12.94 3.93
C SER A 701 31.28 13.50 2.99
N GLN A 702 30.01 13.11 3.21
CA GLN A 702 28.86 13.66 2.51
C GLN A 702 27.89 14.26 3.53
N LYS A 703 27.67 15.58 3.43
CA LYS A 703 26.93 16.36 4.43
C LYS A 703 25.41 16.25 4.30
N SER A 704 24.92 15.89 3.12
CA SER A 704 23.49 15.80 2.84
C SER A 704 23.11 14.62 1.97
N ILE A 705 21.85 14.22 2.09
CA ILE A 705 21.18 13.21 1.27
C ILE A 705 20.03 13.90 0.55
N ASP A 706 20.07 13.84 -0.76
CA ASP A 706 19.14 14.55 -1.62
C ASP A 706 18.11 13.57 -2.20
N PHE A 707 16.84 13.95 -2.09
CA PHE A 707 15.74 13.34 -2.82
C PHE A 707 15.22 14.31 -3.86
N ALA A 708 15.04 13.83 -5.08
CA ALA A 708 14.49 14.60 -6.17
C ALA A 708 13.01 14.25 -6.37
N TYR A 709 12.21 15.27 -6.65
CA TYR A 709 10.89 15.12 -7.24
C TYR A 709 10.98 14.96 -8.77
N PRO A 710 9.94 14.48 -9.45
CA PRO A 710 9.88 14.48 -10.91
C PRO A 710 9.95 15.87 -11.54
N SER A 711 9.56 16.93 -10.80
CA SER A 711 9.72 18.33 -11.23
C SER A 711 11.19 18.73 -11.42
N GLY A 712 12.13 18.00 -10.80
CA GLY A 712 13.54 18.36 -10.73
C GLY A 712 13.89 19.20 -9.50
N ASP A 713 12.93 19.57 -8.65
CA ASP A 713 13.22 20.13 -7.33
C ASP A 713 13.77 19.06 -6.39
N PHE A 714 14.58 19.47 -5.41
CA PHE A 714 15.21 18.57 -4.44
C PHE A 714 14.89 18.96 -3.01
N ILE A 715 14.68 17.96 -2.16
CA ILE A 715 14.75 18.11 -0.70
C ILE A 715 16.05 17.48 -0.22
N SER A 716 16.69 18.14 0.73
CA SER A 716 18.02 17.78 1.23
C SER A 716 17.97 17.62 2.74
N PHE A 717 18.45 16.49 3.24
CA PHE A 717 18.53 16.21 4.66
C PHE A 717 19.98 16.02 5.09
N GLY A 718 20.32 16.50 6.28
CA GLY A 718 21.62 16.22 6.89
C GLY A 718 21.82 14.74 7.22
N THR A 719 22.92 14.46 7.91
CA THR A 719 23.14 13.12 8.46
C THR A 719 22.01 12.75 9.43
N PRO A 720 21.58 11.47 9.47
CA PRO A 720 20.43 11.04 10.28
C PRO A 720 20.56 11.33 11.78
N HIS A 721 21.79 11.50 12.27
CA HIS A 721 22.10 11.93 13.62
C HIS A 721 23.40 12.74 13.64
N SER A 722 23.56 13.56 14.67
CA SER A 722 24.80 14.26 15.04
C SER A 722 25.28 13.86 16.43
N HIS A 723 24.35 13.41 17.27
CA HIS A 723 24.65 12.87 18.59
C HIS A 723 23.89 11.56 18.82
N LYS A 724 24.49 10.65 19.58
CA LYS A 724 23.85 9.44 20.07
C LYS A 724 24.10 9.33 21.57
N VAL A 725 23.04 9.08 22.32
CA VAL A 725 23.12 8.75 23.75
C VAL A 725 22.59 7.33 23.92
N ARG A 726 23.33 6.47 24.60
CA ARG A 726 22.89 5.11 24.93
C ARG A 726 23.04 4.86 26.42
N GLY A 727 21.99 4.29 27.02
CA GLY A 727 22.01 3.69 28.34
C GLY A 727 21.65 2.21 28.22
N ALA A 728 22.32 1.35 28.99
CA ALA A 728 21.96 -0.06 29.08
C ALA A 728 22.12 -0.58 30.50
N LEU A 729 21.25 -1.50 30.90
CA LEU A 729 21.28 -2.21 32.17
C LEU A 729 21.12 -3.70 31.89
N GLY A 730 22.09 -4.49 32.31
CA GLY A 730 22.15 -5.93 32.07
C GLY A 730 22.24 -6.73 33.35
N PHE A 731 21.76 -7.97 33.32
CA PHE A 731 21.96 -8.97 34.36
C PHE A 731 22.34 -10.30 33.74
N GLN A 732 23.43 -10.90 34.20
CA GLN A 732 23.85 -12.25 33.81
C GLN A 732 23.97 -13.15 35.04
N LYS A 733 23.59 -14.42 34.88
CA LYS A 733 23.78 -15.47 35.87
C LYS A 733 24.47 -16.69 35.25
N ASP A 734 25.55 -17.11 35.87
CA ASP A 734 26.28 -18.33 35.52
C ASP A 734 25.79 -19.52 36.37
N PHE A 735 25.55 -20.65 35.71
CA PHE A 735 25.16 -21.92 36.33
C PHE A 735 26.33 -22.92 36.32
N THR A 736 26.28 -23.89 37.23
CA THR A 736 27.35 -24.88 37.51
C THR A 736 27.63 -25.86 36.37
N ASN A 737 26.84 -25.88 35.30
CA ASN A 737 27.03 -26.73 34.13
C ASN A 737 27.56 -25.97 32.90
N GLY A 738 28.11 -24.76 33.10
CA GLY A 738 28.60 -23.91 32.01
C GLY A 738 27.50 -23.12 31.30
N VAL A 739 26.23 -23.30 31.66
CA VAL A 739 25.11 -22.51 31.11
C VAL A 739 25.12 -21.11 31.71
N THR A 740 24.88 -20.10 30.88
CA THR A 740 24.69 -18.71 31.31
C THR A 740 23.32 -18.22 30.83
N LEU A 741 22.66 -17.39 31.65
CA LEU A 741 21.45 -16.68 31.28
C LEU A 741 21.66 -15.18 31.44
N GLY A 742 21.34 -14.41 30.41
CA GLY A 742 21.47 -12.96 30.40
C GLY A 742 20.17 -12.27 30.03
N VAL A 743 19.95 -11.09 30.60
CA VAL A 743 18.93 -10.13 30.16
C VAL A 743 19.53 -8.74 30.11
N GLU A 744 19.16 -7.94 29.12
CA GLU A 744 19.56 -6.53 29.02
C GLU A 744 18.35 -5.68 28.65
N ALA A 745 18.20 -4.52 29.28
CA ALA A 745 17.34 -3.45 28.80
C ALA A 745 18.22 -2.29 28.34
N SER A 746 17.92 -1.72 27.17
CA SER A 746 18.65 -0.58 26.63
C SER A 746 17.71 0.54 26.20
N ILE A 747 18.20 1.77 26.33
CA ILE A 747 17.60 2.96 25.77
C ILE A 747 18.65 3.66 24.92
N GLN A 748 18.28 4.05 23.70
CA GLN A 748 19.14 4.84 22.83
C GLN A 748 18.37 6.04 22.30
N SER A 749 19.01 7.20 22.23
CA SER A 749 18.50 8.39 21.59
C SER A 749 19.45 8.82 20.48
N LEU A 750 18.94 8.92 19.27
CA LEU A 750 19.63 9.52 18.13
C LEU A 750 19.08 10.95 17.96
N ILE A 751 19.96 11.93 18.06
CA ILE A 751 19.61 13.35 18.03
C ILE A 751 20.24 13.94 16.77
N SER A 752 19.43 14.58 15.92
CA SER A 752 19.90 15.36 14.78
C SER A 752 19.91 16.84 15.12
N THR A 753 21.04 17.51 14.92
CA THR A 753 21.14 18.99 15.00
C THR A 753 20.53 19.70 13.79
N GLN A 754 20.35 18.99 12.67
CA GLN A 754 19.63 19.54 11.52
C GLN A 754 18.15 19.20 11.64
N SER A 755 17.35 20.22 11.91
CA SER A 755 15.90 20.07 12.00
C SER A 755 15.30 20.02 10.59
N ILE A 756 14.27 19.19 10.41
CA ILE A 756 13.54 19.04 9.14
C ILE A 756 12.84 20.36 8.78
N SER A 757 12.45 21.10 9.81
CA SER A 757 12.11 22.53 9.78
C SER A 757 12.34 23.13 11.16
N LYS A 758 12.21 24.45 11.34
CA LYS A 758 12.26 25.11 12.66
C LYS A 758 11.21 24.57 13.65
N THR A 759 10.17 23.92 13.14
CA THR A 759 9.01 23.42 13.90
C THR A 759 9.10 21.92 14.22
N LEU A 760 9.91 21.14 13.49
CA LEU A 760 10.03 19.68 13.67
C LEU A 760 11.49 19.29 13.93
N GLY A 761 11.89 19.34 15.20
CA GLY A 761 13.08 18.62 15.68
C GLY A 761 12.75 17.13 15.84
N GLN A 762 13.52 16.25 15.19
CA GLN A 762 13.35 14.81 15.36
C GLN A 762 14.48 14.22 16.18
N SER A 763 14.09 13.70 17.34
CA SER A 763 14.89 12.77 18.12
C SER A 763 14.24 11.39 17.98
N LEU A 764 15.03 10.40 17.59
CA LEU A 764 14.61 9.00 17.54
C LEU A 764 15.01 8.33 18.85
N TYR A 765 14.05 7.64 19.45
CA TYR A 765 14.21 6.92 20.70
C TYR A 765 14.01 5.42 20.45
N PHE A 766 14.92 4.63 20.99
CA PHE A 766 14.90 3.19 20.91
C PHE A 766 14.86 2.63 22.30
N TYR A 767 14.00 1.65 22.50
CA TYR A 767 13.93 0.87 23.73
C TYR A 767 14.12 -0.59 23.33
N GLY A 768 15.16 -1.22 23.86
CA GLY A 768 15.51 -2.60 23.58
C GLY A 768 15.41 -3.47 24.82
N ALA A 769 15.04 -4.73 24.63
CA ALA A 769 15.19 -5.77 25.63
C ALA A 769 15.79 -7.01 24.95
N ASN A 770 16.87 -7.53 25.52
CA ASN A 770 17.56 -8.73 25.05
C ASN A 770 17.45 -9.82 26.10
N ALA A 771 17.33 -11.06 25.66
CA ALA A 771 17.44 -12.24 26.50
C ALA A 771 18.39 -13.23 25.86
N THR A 772 19.27 -13.85 26.65
CA THR A 772 20.36 -14.65 26.12
C THR A 772 20.57 -15.92 26.89
N VAL A 773 20.97 -16.97 26.17
CA VAL A 773 21.36 -18.26 26.71
C VAL A 773 22.72 -18.63 26.13
N GLY A 774 23.70 -18.77 27.00
CA GLY A 774 25.06 -19.16 26.63
C GLY A 774 25.47 -20.50 27.21
N TYR A 775 26.50 -21.08 26.63
CA TYR A 775 27.17 -22.30 27.09
C TYR A 775 28.69 -22.13 27.00
N ARG A 776 29.37 -22.36 28.11
CA ARG A 776 30.82 -22.26 28.26
C ARG A 776 31.45 -23.66 28.33
N PHE A 777 32.50 -23.90 27.53
CA PHE A 777 33.18 -25.19 27.41
C PHE A 777 34.69 -25.08 27.17
#